data_AF-A0A4T0J9M1-F1
#
_entry.id   AF-A0A4T0J9M1-F1
#
_cell.length_a   1.000
_cell.length_b   1.000
_cell.length_c   1.000
_cell.angle_alpha   90.00
_cell.angle_beta   90.00
_cell.angle_gamma   90.00
#
_symmetry.space_group_name_H-M   'P 1'
#
loop_
_entity.id
_entity.type
_entity.pdbx_description
1 polymer ?
#
loop_
_entity_poly.entity_id
_entity_poly.type
_entity_poly.pdbx_seq_one_letter_code
_entity_poly.pdbx_strand_id
1 'polypeptide(L)'
;MFIALVSLDKNTVQWTLQYLSREHNFTQLELESQVPKERGGQRFDTHTQMIEYATQHWQSNLVTTSLHSCTCSDVDTFLRRPFTLLVALESSIENIKKSLTQQLPPSTPALDLAAFLRWFDGAYRAQRDTLSRAQLNIYNGHETEDAFVDVLREANIVDEQRIRPSWDTYFMELADLASQRSNCMKRRVGAVLTQDKRVVSTGYNGTPKGLLNCADGGCKRCNSGVEMGFAECLCLHAEENALLEAGRGRIGECAVLYCNTCPCLGCAVKIVQTGISQVVYNHGYRVDQKTLELFRNAGVVLRHTPMKRRAPSDKSTTDEECDDSDEIAQNQDQDDNSSQATLSESDLAPAEGGGDHSGSGIKSSTIKTASIPLNSPSLNQLATSLGLLITHSDIDVNDVIVKSECLPNKHKQQHAHPSVCHHWLRDSAAAGRILPIALYVLDDYNPNNSEDGSDDLPPNPQSKNACFRIHPLNSPNEHLVHALRILKQDRVARDERWNALAYSRAAAMVKSFPHRIRSKDDIRLQLSYDSNDTVHTKNIGEKKIRAKIEEYLNYGRISEAETIQNSPSHKLYNALCSIQGIGPRRAYELSRTGASSLGELVERGSITQEDVTLAQHLELGIPRTEVSSIAGVVMENARTLLPHPTHAICGGYRRGKSESNDIDILITHHGYTLQQMNEFLANLARRLQDMGFLTKLMRQLSLSDGHSDKHDYQSTLLGVVASSSKYGTTDSAQVTFRRVDIIVCHPHSFHLEVLAWTGSVMYERDLRAFVKRRNLKLNASSVYNEHTNNEVDLSGIRSERHLLAFLHLPWIAPENRNCD
;
A
#
# COMPACT_ATOMS: atom_id res chain seq x y z
N MET A 1 -28.62 -27.06 -11.54
CA MET A 1 -27.62 -26.43 -10.65
C MET A 1 -28.13 -26.46 -9.21
N PHE A 2 -27.29 -26.73 -8.21
CA PHE A 2 -27.66 -26.68 -6.79
C PHE A 2 -26.93 -25.54 -6.07
N ILE A 3 -27.66 -24.55 -5.57
CA ILE A 3 -27.10 -23.40 -4.84
C ILE A 3 -27.37 -23.53 -3.34
N ALA A 4 -26.34 -23.48 -2.51
CA ALA A 4 -26.49 -23.35 -1.07
C ALA A 4 -26.14 -21.92 -0.65
N LEU A 5 -27.10 -21.24 -0.01
CA LEU A 5 -26.94 -19.87 0.47
C LEU A 5 -26.60 -19.87 1.96
N VAL A 6 -25.57 -19.11 2.35
CA VAL A 6 -25.18 -18.91 3.74
C VAL A 6 -25.02 -17.43 4.02
N SER A 7 -25.67 -16.94 5.08
CA SER A 7 -25.63 -15.54 5.48
C SER A 7 -26.06 -15.37 6.94
N LEU A 8 -25.60 -14.26 7.53
CA LEU A 8 -26.13 -13.74 8.79
C LEU A 8 -27.32 -12.79 8.57
N ASP A 9 -27.51 -12.28 7.35
CA ASP A 9 -28.65 -11.44 6.98
C ASP A 9 -29.75 -12.26 6.29
N LYS A 10 -30.82 -12.52 7.03
CA LYS A 10 -31.97 -13.25 6.50
C LYS A 10 -32.80 -12.47 5.46
N ASN A 11 -32.77 -11.14 5.47
CA ASN A 11 -33.44 -10.34 4.44
C ASN A 11 -32.74 -10.54 3.10
N THR A 12 -31.40 -10.43 3.10
CA THR A 12 -30.56 -10.69 1.92
C THR A 12 -30.74 -12.12 1.40
N VAL A 13 -30.84 -13.12 2.29
CA VAL A 13 -31.17 -14.51 1.91
C VAL A 13 -32.54 -14.59 1.25
N GLN A 14 -33.56 -13.96 1.84
CA GLN A 14 -34.92 -13.97 1.31
C GLN A 14 -35.02 -13.31 -0.07
N TRP A 15 -34.37 -12.15 -0.25
CA TRP A 15 -34.30 -11.46 -1.54
C TRP A 15 -33.62 -12.34 -2.60
N THR A 16 -32.53 -13.03 -2.24
CA THR A 16 -31.85 -13.96 -3.14
C THR A 16 -32.73 -15.16 -3.51
N LEU A 17 -33.44 -15.75 -2.55
CA LEU A 17 -34.39 -16.84 -2.82
C LEU A 17 -35.51 -16.40 -3.75
N GLN A 18 -36.07 -15.20 -3.54
CA GLN A 18 -37.11 -14.64 -4.39
C GLN A 18 -36.61 -14.40 -5.81
N TYR A 19 -35.41 -13.84 -5.97
CA TYR A 19 -34.74 -13.67 -7.26
C TYR A 19 -34.54 -15.01 -7.99
N LEU A 20 -33.93 -16.00 -7.32
CA LEU A 20 -33.67 -17.32 -7.90
C LEU A 20 -34.96 -18.06 -8.28
N SER A 21 -36.02 -17.92 -7.49
CA SER A 21 -37.31 -18.55 -7.77
C SER A 21 -38.06 -17.86 -8.90
N ARG A 22 -38.19 -16.51 -8.86
CA ARG A 22 -38.99 -15.73 -9.83
C ARG A 22 -38.32 -15.61 -11.19
N GLU A 23 -37.00 -15.41 -11.23
CA GLU A 23 -36.28 -15.14 -12.48
C GLU A 23 -35.62 -16.40 -13.07
N HIS A 24 -35.27 -17.39 -12.23
CA HIS A 24 -34.44 -18.53 -12.65
C HIS A 24 -35.05 -19.91 -12.35
N ASN A 25 -36.30 -19.97 -11.90
CA ASN A 25 -37.06 -21.20 -11.63
C ASN A 25 -36.37 -22.18 -10.65
N PHE A 26 -35.67 -21.66 -9.65
CA PHE A 26 -35.09 -22.50 -8.59
C PHE A 26 -36.16 -23.02 -7.63
N THR A 27 -36.08 -24.32 -7.32
CA THR A 27 -36.91 -24.98 -6.31
C THR A 27 -36.17 -25.03 -4.98
N GLN A 28 -36.80 -24.55 -3.91
CA GLN A 28 -36.20 -24.51 -2.58
C GLN A 28 -36.30 -25.86 -1.85
N LEU A 29 -35.18 -26.33 -1.31
CA LEU A 29 -35.08 -27.50 -0.43
C LEU A 29 -34.80 -27.04 1.01
N GLU A 30 -35.58 -27.54 1.97
CA GLU A 30 -35.52 -27.15 3.38
C GLU A 30 -35.44 -28.36 4.33
N LEU A 31 -34.90 -28.16 5.53
CA LEU A 31 -34.97 -29.14 6.62
C LEU A 31 -36.21 -28.93 7.51
N GLU A 32 -36.89 -30.02 7.89
CA GLU A 32 -38.14 -29.97 8.66
C GLU A 32 -38.01 -29.26 10.02
N SER A 33 -36.83 -29.29 10.64
CA SER A 33 -36.60 -28.69 11.96
C SER A 33 -36.55 -27.15 11.98
N GLN A 34 -36.66 -26.48 10.83
CA GLN A 34 -36.35 -25.05 10.70
C GLN A 34 -37.55 -24.13 10.37
N VAL A 35 -38.76 -24.64 10.04
CA VAL A 35 -39.92 -23.80 9.64
C VAL A 35 -41.29 -24.45 9.97
N PRO A 36 -42.33 -23.69 10.37
CA PRO A 36 -43.71 -24.19 10.50
C PRO A 36 -44.29 -24.81 9.20
N LYS A 37 -45.33 -25.67 9.33
CA LYS A 37 -45.89 -26.55 8.29
C LYS A 37 -46.46 -25.89 7.00
N GLU A 38 -46.46 -24.57 6.86
CA GLU A 38 -47.27 -23.86 5.86
C GLU A 38 -46.51 -23.30 4.64
N ARG A 39 -45.19 -23.47 4.52
CA ARG A 39 -44.40 -23.02 3.34
C ARG A 39 -44.10 -24.15 2.34
N GLY A 40 -44.33 -23.89 1.04
CA GLY A 40 -44.36 -24.86 -0.07
C GLY A 40 -43.03 -25.28 -0.70
N GLY A 41 -41.99 -25.52 0.09
CA GLY A 41 -40.72 -26.13 -0.36
C GLY A 41 -40.69 -27.64 -0.16
N GLN A 42 -39.76 -28.34 -0.81
CA GLN A 42 -39.56 -29.78 -0.56
C GLN A 42 -38.73 -29.99 0.71
N ARG A 43 -39.23 -30.82 1.62
CA ARG A 43 -38.74 -30.95 2.99
C ARG A 43 -38.01 -32.28 3.20
N PHE A 44 -36.98 -32.24 4.03
CA PHE A 44 -36.17 -33.40 4.39
C PHE A 44 -35.89 -33.41 5.90
N ASP A 45 -35.77 -34.60 6.49
CA ASP A 45 -35.46 -34.74 7.92
C ASP A 45 -33.97 -34.52 8.20
N THR A 46 -33.13 -34.86 7.21
CA THR A 46 -31.67 -34.83 7.36
C THR A 46 -30.99 -34.23 6.13
N HIS A 47 -29.81 -33.63 6.34
CA HIS A 47 -28.93 -33.17 5.25
C HIS A 47 -28.57 -34.31 4.27
N THR A 48 -28.49 -35.55 4.76
CA THR A 48 -28.20 -36.74 3.93
C THR A 48 -29.30 -37.00 2.91
N GLN A 49 -30.56 -37.04 3.35
CA GLN A 49 -31.70 -37.21 2.44
C GLN A 49 -31.80 -36.07 1.43
N MET A 50 -31.51 -34.83 1.87
CA MET A 50 -31.51 -33.66 0.97
C MET A 50 -30.45 -33.78 -0.13
N ILE A 51 -29.20 -34.15 0.20
CA ILE A 51 -28.16 -34.28 -0.82
C ILE A 51 -28.38 -35.49 -1.72
N GLU A 52 -28.97 -36.57 -1.22
CA GLU A 52 -29.39 -37.72 -2.03
C GLU A 52 -30.45 -37.31 -3.05
N TYR A 53 -31.47 -36.58 -2.62
CA TYR A 53 -32.46 -36.01 -3.52
C TYR A 53 -31.84 -35.05 -4.54
N ALA A 54 -31.02 -34.09 -4.09
CA ALA A 54 -30.34 -33.16 -4.99
C ALA A 54 -29.44 -33.90 -6.01
N THR A 55 -28.85 -35.04 -5.62
CA THR A 55 -28.07 -35.89 -6.51
C THR A 55 -28.94 -36.60 -7.54
N GLN A 56 -30.12 -37.10 -7.17
CA GLN A 56 -31.08 -37.70 -8.11
C GLN A 56 -31.66 -36.65 -9.08
N HIS A 57 -31.79 -35.41 -8.62
CA HIS A 57 -32.37 -34.28 -9.36
C HIS A 57 -31.33 -33.26 -9.82
N TRP A 58 -30.07 -33.67 -10.03
CA TRP A 58 -28.93 -32.77 -10.30
C TRP A 58 -29.11 -31.84 -11.52
N GLN A 59 -29.94 -32.24 -12.48
CA GLN A 59 -30.29 -31.45 -13.67
C GLN A 59 -31.29 -30.33 -13.39
N SER A 60 -31.97 -30.35 -12.24
CA SER A 60 -32.92 -29.31 -11.83
C SER A 60 -32.21 -28.13 -11.18
N ASN A 61 -32.86 -26.96 -11.17
CA ASN A 61 -32.42 -25.79 -10.43
C ASN A 61 -32.93 -25.86 -9.00
N LEU A 62 -32.01 -26.07 -8.05
CA LEU A 62 -32.30 -26.35 -6.65
C LEU A 62 -31.56 -25.34 -5.78
N VAL A 63 -32.20 -24.85 -4.71
CA VAL A 63 -31.58 -23.92 -3.77
C VAL A 63 -31.85 -24.33 -2.32
N THR A 64 -30.90 -24.16 -1.42
CA THR A 64 -31.12 -24.36 0.02
C THR A 64 -30.49 -23.25 0.87
N THR A 65 -31.05 -23.02 2.04
CA THR A 65 -30.51 -22.16 3.10
C THR A 65 -30.12 -22.97 4.34
N SER A 66 -30.34 -24.29 4.34
CA SER A 66 -30.25 -25.15 5.53
C SER A 66 -28.81 -25.58 5.89
N LEU A 67 -27.79 -25.03 5.22
CA LEU A 67 -26.38 -25.27 5.54
C LEU A 67 -25.80 -24.27 6.56
N HIS A 68 -26.61 -23.34 7.08
CA HIS A 68 -26.17 -22.33 8.05
C HIS A 68 -25.86 -22.89 9.45
N SER A 69 -26.29 -24.12 9.75
CA SER A 69 -26.21 -24.75 11.09
C SER A 69 -25.58 -26.15 11.07
N CYS A 70 -24.99 -26.57 9.94
CA CYS A 70 -24.38 -27.88 9.80
C CYS A 70 -22.86 -27.86 10.09
N THR A 71 -22.28 -29.03 10.34
CA THR A 71 -20.84 -29.14 10.60
C THR A 71 -20.05 -28.95 9.29
N CYS A 72 -18.76 -28.64 9.41
CA CYS A 72 -17.85 -28.55 8.25
C CYS A 72 -17.83 -29.83 7.39
N SER A 73 -17.99 -30.99 8.02
CA SER A 73 -18.06 -32.29 7.34
C SER A 73 -19.33 -32.43 6.49
N ASP A 74 -20.44 -31.84 6.95
CA ASP A 74 -21.69 -31.86 6.20
C ASP A 74 -21.56 -30.98 4.95
N VAL A 75 -21.06 -29.75 5.09
CA VAL A 75 -20.79 -28.83 3.97
C VAL A 75 -19.88 -29.49 2.92
N ASP A 76 -18.81 -30.16 3.36
CA ASP A 76 -17.91 -30.91 2.48
C ASP A 76 -18.61 -31.99 1.66
N THR A 77 -19.64 -32.62 2.22
CA THR A 77 -20.42 -33.65 1.52
C THR A 77 -21.20 -33.06 0.35
N PHE A 78 -21.76 -31.86 0.51
CA PHE A 78 -22.41 -31.12 -0.57
C PHE A 78 -21.39 -30.64 -1.61
N LEU A 79 -20.25 -30.08 -1.17
CA LEU A 79 -19.22 -29.52 -2.06
C LEU A 79 -18.49 -30.57 -2.91
N ARG A 80 -18.48 -31.85 -2.49
CA ARG A 80 -17.99 -32.96 -3.33
C ARG A 80 -18.82 -33.19 -4.59
N ARG A 81 -20.06 -32.67 -4.64
CA ARG A 81 -20.92 -32.81 -5.83
C ARG A 81 -20.59 -31.69 -6.83
N PRO A 82 -20.26 -32.03 -8.09
CA PRO A 82 -19.81 -31.04 -9.08
C PRO A 82 -20.90 -30.07 -9.54
N PHE A 83 -22.16 -30.30 -9.13
CA PHE A 83 -23.29 -29.43 -9.42
C PHE A 83 -23.63 -28.46 -8.28
N THR A 84 -22.88 -28.50 -7.17
CA THR A 84 -23.09 -27.67 -5.98
C THR A 84 -22.26 -26.38 -6.04
N LEU A 85 -22.92 -25.25 -5.78
CA LEU A 85 -22.31 -23.95 -5.54
C LEU A 85 -22.72 -23.43 -4.15
N LEU A 86 -21.75 -23.22 -3.26
CA LEU A 86 -21.93 -22.56 -1.97
C LEU A 86 -21.66 -21.06 -2.15
N VAL A 87 -22.66 -20.26 -1.83
CA VAL A 87 -22.64 -18.80 -1.97
C VAL A 87 -22.80 -18.18 -0.59
N ALA A 88 -21.82 -17.38 -0.17
CA ALA A 88 -21.95 -16.53 1.00
C ALA A 88 -22.54 -15.18 0.59
N LEU A 89 -23.61 -14.79 1.27
CA LEU A 89 -24.22 -13.47 1.12
C LEU A 89 -23.80 -12.64 2.33
N GLU A 90 -22.89 -11.70 2.12
CA GLU A 90 -22.44 -10.78 3.15
C GLU A 90 -23.29 -9.51 3.13
N SER A 91 -23.36 -8.79 4.24
CA SER A 91 -24.16 -7.55 4.32
C SER A 91 -23.52 -6.58 5.30
N SER A 92 -23.83 -5.29 5.17
CA SER A 92 -23.41 -4.31 6.17
C SER A 92 -23.93 -4.69 7.56
N ILE A 93 -23.16 -4.34 8.59
CA ILE A 93 -23.51 -4.61 9.99
C ILE A 93 -24.89 -3.98 10.33
N GLU A 94 -25.18 -2.84 9.74
CA GLU A 94 -26.46 -2.14 9.89
C GLU A 94 -27.63 -2.92 9.26
N ASN A 95 -27.46 -3.46 8.05
CA ASN A 95 -28.46 -4.32 7.42
C ASN A 95 -28.72 -5.58 8.24
N ILE A 96 -27.67 -6.22 8.76
CA ILE A 96 -27.78 -7.39 9.64
C ILE A 96 -28.55 -7.03 10.92
N LYS A 97 -28.26 -5.87 11.54
CA LYS A 97 -28.99 -5.39 12.72
C LYS A 97 -30.46 -5.13 12.43
N LYS A 98 -30.76 -4.48 11.29
CA LYS A 98 -32.13 -4.17 10.85
C LYS A 98 -32.93 -5.45 10.63
N SER A 99 -32.34 -6.39 9.89
CA SER A 99 -32.87 -7.74 9.62
C SER A 99 -33.14 -8.53 10.90
N LEU A 100 -32.21 -8.54 11.85
CA LEU A 100 -32.39 -9.19 13.15
C LEU A 100 -33.52 -8.53 13.96
N THR A 101 -33.57 -7.21 13.98
CA THR A 101 -34.56 -6.45 14.75
C THR A 101 -35.97 -6.70 14.23
N GLN A 102 -36.16 -6.79 12.91
CA GLN A 102 -37.45 -7.09 12.27
C GLN A 102 -37.99 -8.49 12.59
N GLN A 103 -37.11 -9.43 12.99
CA GLN A 103 -37.50 -10.80 13.32
C GLN A 103 -37.79 -11.02 14.81
N LEU A 104 -37.38 -10.08 15.65
CA LEU A 104 -37.68 -10.15 17.07
C LEU A 104 -39.17 -9.82 17.31
N PRO A 105 -39.82 -10.44 18.30
CA PRO A 105 -41.19 -10.08 18.66
C PRO A 105 -41.32 -8.56 18.89
N PRO A 106 -42.43 -7.91 18.51
CA PRO A 106 -42.62 -6.46 18.66
C PRO A 106 -42.48 -5.94 20.10
N SER A 107 -42.65 -6.83 21.10
CA SER A 107 -42.48 -6.55 22.52
C SER A 107 -41.03 -6.57 23.00
N THR A 108 -40.06 -6.90 22.12
CA THR A 108 -38.64 -6.96 22.44
C THR A 108 -38.04 -5.56 22.37
N PRO A 109 -37.37 -5.06 23.43
CA PRO A 109 -36.68 -3.78 23.36
C PRO A 109 -35.63 -3.80 22.25
N ALA A 110 -35.48 -2.66 21.54
CA ALA A 110 -34.50 -2.54 20.47
C ALA A 110 -33.10 -2.92 20.98
N LEU A 111 -32.39 -3.78 20.24
CA LEU A 111 -31.05 -4.18 20.65
C LEU A 111 -30.13 -2.96 20.70
N ASP A 112 -29.56 -2.71 21.88
CA ASP A 112 -28.44 -1.80 22.01
C ASP A 112 -27.26 -2.31 21.17
N LEU A 113 -26.36 -1.39 20.80
CA LEU A 113 -25.24 -1.71 19.91
C LEU A 113 -24.34 -2.79 20.50
N ALA A 114 -24.11 -2.79 21.81
CA ALA A 114 -23.21 -3.74 22.47
C ALA A 114 -23.80 -5.17 22.50
N ALA A 115 -25.11 -5.30 22.74
CA ALA A 115 -25.84 -6.55 22.70
C ALA A 115 -25.88 -7.13 21.28
N PHE A 116 -26.09 -6.27 20.28
CA PHE A 116 -26.06 -6.68 18.89
C PHE A 116 -24.66 -7.15 18.47
N LEU A 117 -23.59 -6.41 18.82
CA LEU A 117 -22.22 -6.82 18.49
C LEU A 117 -21.83 -8.15 19.15
N ARG A 118 -22.23 -8.38 20.40
CA ARG A 118 -22.02 -9.68 21.08
C ARG A 118 -22.74 -10.83 20.37
N TRP A 119 -23.99 -10.60 19.94
CA TRP A 119 -24.73 -11.58 19.16
C TRP A 119 -24.07 -11.83 17.80
N PHE A 120 -23.66 -10.77 17.10
CA PHE A 120 -23.02 -10.82 15.80
C PHE A 120 -21.71 -11.61 15.85
N ASP A 121 -20.84 -11.32 16.80
CA ASP A 121 -19.58 -12.06 17.00
C ASP A 121 -19.82 -13.55 17.24
N GLY A 122 -20.83 -13.90 18.05
CA GLY A 122 -21.22 -15.28 18.30
C GLY A 122 -21.72 -15.98 17.05
N ALA A 123 -22.62 -15.34 16.31
CA ALA A 123 -23.22 -15.88 15.08
C ALA A 123 -22.18 -16.02 13.96
N TYR A 124 -21.30 -15.02 13.78
CA TYR A 124 -20.21 -15.06 12.81
C TYR A 124 -19.20 -16.17 13.14
N ARG A 125 -18.79 -16.31 14.41
CA ARG A 125 -17.90 -17.41 14.82
C ARG A 125 -18.51 -18.79 14.54
N ALA A 126 -19.81 -18.95 14.74
CA ALA A 126 -20.51 -20.21 14.48
C ALA A 126 -20.55 -20.57 12.99
N GLN A 127 -20.59 -19.58 12.10
CA GLN A 127 -20.67 -19.79 10.64
C GLN A 127 -19.33 -19.61 9.90
N ARG A 128 -18.28 -19.16 10.58
CA ARG A 128 -16.99 -18.78 9.99
C ARG A 128 -16.43 -19.85 9.05
N ASP A 129 -16.45 -21.10 9.48
CA ASP A 129 -15.86 -22.18 8.69
C ASP A 129 -16.68 -22.45 7.42
N THR A 130 -18.01 -22.42 7.51
CA THR A 130 -18.90 -22.55 6.34
C THR A 130 -18.74 -21.37 5.39
N LEU A 131 -18.68 -20.14 5.90
CA LEU A 131 -18.45 -18.93 5.10
C LEU A 131 -17.10 -19.01 4.37
N SER A 132 -16.04 -19.47 5.04
CA SER A 132 -14.70 -19.61 4.44
C SER A 132 -14.62 -20.63 3.29
N ARG A 133 -15.64 -21.50 3.16
CA ARG A 133 -15.72 -22.55 2.13
C ARG A 133 -16.55 -22.12 0.93
N ALA A 134 -17.21 -20.95 0.97
CA ALA A 134 -18.01 -20.46 -0.13
C ALA A 134 -17.16 -20.25 -1.39
N GLN A 135 -17.66 -20.70 -2.54
CA GLN A 135 -16.98 -20.50 -3.82
C GLN A 135 -17.34 -19.16 -4.46
N LEU A 136 -18.34 -18.46 -3.92
CA LEU A 136 -18.77 -17.14 -4.34
C LEU A 136 -19.21 -16.32 -3.13
N ASN A 137 -18.66 -15.12 -2.97
CA ASN A 137 -19.08 -14.15 -1.96
C ASN A 137 -19.78 -12.98 -2.67
N ILE A 138 -20.99 -12.64 -2.23
CA ILE A 138 -21.75 -11.50 -2.76
C ILE A 138 -22.04 -10.56 -1.59
N TYR A 139 -21.62 -9.31 -1.72
CA TYR A 139 -21.81 -8.30 -0.68
C TYR A 139 -23.08 -7.47 -0.94
N ASN A 140 -23.94 -7.35 0.07
CA ASN A 140 -25.09 -6.47 0.08
C ASN A 140 -24.78 -5.18 0.87
N GLY A 141 -24.46 -4.11 0.13
CA GLY A 141 -24.35 -2.75 0.67
C GLY A 141 -25.64 -1.94 0.57
N HIS A 142 -26.73 -2.51 0.05
CA HIS A 142 -27.95 -1.79 -0.27
C HIS A 142 -29.07 -2.08 0.74
N GLU A 143 -29.95 -1.10 0.93
CA GLU A 143 -31.08 -1.21 1.87
C GLU A 143 -32.36 -1.79 1.25
N THR A 144 -32.41 -1.94 -0.08
CA THR A 144 -33.61 -2.32 -0.83
C THR A 144 -33.40 -3.61 -1.64
N GLU A 145 -34.48 -4.38 -1.82
CA GLU A 145 -34.49 -5.62 -2.61
C GLU A 145 -34.05 -5.36 -4.06
N ASP A 146 -34.65 -4.35 -4.73
CA ASP A 146 -34.37 -4.06 -6.14
C ASP A 146 -32.89 -3.75 -6.40
N ALA A 147 -32.27 -2.90 -5.57
CA ALA A 147 -30.86 -2.56 -5.70
C ALA A 147 -29.95 -3.77 -5.47
N PHE A 148 -30.30 -4.66 -4.53
CA PHE A 148 -29.53 -5.88 -4.31
C PHE A 148 -29.74 -6.93 -5.42
N VAL A 149 -30.93 -6.99 -6.01
CA VAL A 149 -31.20 -7.85 -7.18
C VAL A 149 -30.34 -7.45 -8.37
N ASP A 150 -30.08 -6.16 -8.59
CA ASP A 150 -29.16 -5.71 -9.63
C ASP A 150 -27.73 -6.21 -9.39
N VAL A 151 -27.27 -6.25 -8.13
CA VAL A 151 -25.99 -6.89 -7.75
C VAL A 151 -25.99 -8.39 -8.09
N LEU A 152 -27.11 -9.10 -7.86
CA LEU A 152 -27.23 -10.52 -8.20
C LEU A 152 -27.20 -10.77 -9.72
N ARG A 153 -27.79 -9.86 -10.51
CA ARG A 153 -27.76 -9.91 -11.98
C ARG A 153 -26.35 -9.66 -12.51
N GLU A 154 -25.66 -8.64 -12.00
CA GLU A 154 -24.28 -8.34 -12.38
C GLU A 154 -23.33 -9.47 -11.98
N ALA A 155 -23.48 -10.00 -10.76
CA ALA A 155 -22.71 -11.13 -10.28
C ALA A 155 -22.99 -12.42 -11.06
N ASN A 156 -24.11 -12.51 -11.80
CA ASN A 156 -24.53 -13.70 -12.55
C ASN A 156 -24.37 -14.99 -11.72
N ILE A 157 -25.04 -15.03 -10.58
CA ILE A 157 -24.96 -16.15 -9.60
C ILE A 157 -25.34 -17.51 -10.22
N VAL A 158 -26.12 -17.51 -11.30
CA VAL A 158 -26.60 -18.70 -12.03
C VAL A 158 -25.66 -19.18 -13.14
N ASP A 159 -24.49 -18.57 -13.28
CA ASP A 159 -23.52 -18.97 -14.31
C ASP A 159 -23.00 -20.39 -14.08
N GLU A 160 -23.38 -21.32 -14.95
CA GLU A 160 -22.95 -22.72 -14.89
C GLU A 160 -21.43 -22.89 -15.05
N GLN A 161 -20.73 -21.91 -15.66
CA GLN A 161 -19.27 -21.95 -15.77
C GLN A 161 -18.57 -21.88 -14.40
N ARG A 162 -19.28 -21.41 -13.36
CA ARG A 162 -18.78 -21.38 -11.98
C ARG A 162 -18.59 -22.77 -11.39
N ILE A 163 -19.51 -23.70 -11.68
CA ILE A 163 -19.43 -25.09 -11.22
C ILE A 163 -18.68 -25.98 -12.20
N ARG A 164 -18.75 -25.67 -13.50
CA ARG A 164 -18.08 -26.44 -14.56
C ARG A 164 -17.58 -25.51 -15.66
N PRO A 165 -16.27 -25.18 -15.70
CA PRO A 165 -15.74 -24.28 -16.72
C PRO A 165 -15.96 -24.85 -18.13
N SER A 166 -16.14 -23.95 -19.09
CA SER A 166 -16.14 -24.32 -20.51
C SER A 166 -14.76 -24.84 -20.92
N TRP A 167 -14.65 -25.50 -22.08
CA TRP A 167 -13.35 -25.95 -22.58
C TRP A 167 -12.39 -24.78 -22.82
N ASP A 168 -12.89 -23.68 -23.38
CA ASP A 168 -12.07 -22.47 -23.58
C ASP A 168 -11.60 -21.92 -22.23
N THR A 169 -12.49 -21.81 -21.24
CA THR A 169 -12.14 -21.35 -19.89
C THR A 169 -11.06 -22.25 -19.26
N TYR A 170 -11.24 -23.57 -19.34
CA TYR A 170 -10.31 -24.56 -18.78
C TYR A 170 -8.92 -24.50 -19.43
N PHE A 171 -8.85 -24.45 -20.77
CA PHE A 171 -7.57 -24.42 -21.47
C PHE A 171 -6.89 -23.06 -21.40
N MET A 172 -7.64 -21.96 -21.32
CA MET A 172 -7.08 -20.65 -21.03
C MET A 172 -6.54 -20.56 -19.59
N GLU A 173 -7.24 -21.10 -18.59
CA GLU A 173 -6.70 -21.22 -17.21
C GLU A 173 -5.40 -22.05 -17.19
N LEU A 174 -5.31 -23.13 -17.98
CA LEU A 174 -4.06 -23.90 -18.13
C LEU A 174 -2.95 -23.11 -18.83
N ALA A 175 -3.28 -22.28 -19.83
CA ALA A 175 -2.32 -21.41 -20.50
C ALA A 175 -1.80 -20.33 -19.55
N ASP A 176 -2.67 -19.72 -18.74
CA ASP A 176 -2.27 -18.78 -17.69
C ASP A 176 -1.39 -19.46 -16.64
N LEU A 177 -1.72 -20.69 -16.21
CA LEU A 177 -0.88 -21.48 -15.30
C LEU A 177 0.50 -21.79 -15.92
N ALA A 178 0.54 -22.16 -17.20
CA ALA A 178 1.80 -22.37 -17.91
C ALA A 178 2.64 -21.08 -17.98
N SER A 179 2.00 -19.93 -18.17
CA SER A 179 2.69 -18.64 -18.23
C SER A 179 3.45 -18.29 -16.94
N GLN A 180 2.99 -18.79 -15.78
CA GLN A 180 3.68 -18.62 -14.49
C GLN A 180 5.05 -19.32 -14.44
N ARG A 181 5.34 -20.24 -15.37
CA ARG A 181 6.67 -20.86 -15.54
C ARG A 181 7.61 -20.08 -16.46
N SER A 182 7.12 -19.00 -17.08
CA SER A 182 7.94 -18.15 -17.95
C SER A 182 9.15 -17.62 -17.19
N ASN A 183 10.32 -17.67 -17.83
CA ASN A 183 11.55 -17.08 -17.31
C ASN A 183 11.99 -15.85 -18.08
N CYS A 184 11.19 -15.40 -19.06
CA CYS A 184 11.45 -14.21 -19.84
C CYS A 184 11.25 -12.95 -18.97
N MET A 185 12.19 -12.01 -19.06
CA MET A 185 12.17 -10.77 -18.26
C MET A 185 11.24 -9.68 -18.84
N LYS A 186 10.61 -9.92 -20.00
CA LYS A 186 9.82 -8.90 -20.71
C LYS A 186 8.33 -9.19 -20.79
N ARG A 187 7.93 -10.46 -20.80
CA ARG A 187 6.52 -10.89 -20.91
C ARG A 187 6.32 -12.26 -20.29
N ARG A 188 5.16 -12.49 -19.70
CA ARG A 188 4.74 -13.81 -19.21
C ARG A 188 3.69 -14.42 -20.12
N VAL A 189 4.16 -15.23 -21.07
CA VAL A 189 3.30 -15.86 -22.07
C VAL A 189 3.26 -17.36 -21.83
N GLY A 190 2.05 -17.92 -21.87
CA GLY A 190 1.79 -19.34 -21.79
C GLY A 190 0.87 -19.79 -22.91
N ALA A 191 1.11 -21.00 -23.42
CA ALA A 191 0.34 -21.59 -24.50
C ALA A 191 0.04 -23.06 -24.22
N VAL A 192 -1.13 -23.52 -24.65
CA VAL A 192 -1.57 -24.92 -24.54
C VAL A 192 -2.08 -25.36 -25.90
N LEU A 193 -1.46 -26.38 -26.46
CA LEU A 193 -1.96 -27.03 -27.67
C LEU A 193 -2.87 -28.17 -27.28
N THR A 194 -4.05 -28.21 -27.88
CA THR A 194 -5.04 -29.24 -27.62
C THR A 194 -5.52 -29.91 -28.89
N GLN A 195 -5.98 -31.14 -28.75
CA GLN A 195 -6.66 -31.91 -29.78
C GLN A 195 -7.72 -32.77 -29.09
N ASP A 196 -8.93 -32.82 -29.64
CA ASP A 196 -10.05 -33.59 -29.07
C ASP A 196 -10.28 -33.31 -27.57
N LYS A 197 -10.13 -32.04 -27.17
CA LYS A 197 -10.24 -31.58 -25.76
C LYS A 197 -9.23 -32.26 -24.83
N ARG A 198 -8.06 -32.64 -25.35
CA ARG A 198 -6.92 -33.16 -24.59
C ARG A 198 -5.70 -32.29 -24.84
N VAL A 199 -4.89 -32.10 -23.80
CA VAL A 199 -3.62 -31.37 -23.92
C VAL A 199 -2.62 -32.24 -24.68
N VAL A 200 -2.10 -31.72 -25.79
CA VAL A 200 -1.02 -32.33 -26.59
C VAL A 200 0.33 -31.89 -26.05
N SER A 201 0.46 -30.58 -25.78
CA SER A 201 1.65 -29.96 -25.23
C SER A 201 1.32 -28.63 -24.55
N THR A 202 2.25 -28.18 -23.72
CA THR A 202 2.22 -26.85 -23.09
C THR A 202 3.52 -26.13 -23.43
N GLY A 203 3.45 -24.82 -23.58
CA GLY A 203 4.62 -23.97 -23.78
C GLY A 203 4.54 -22.73 -22.90
N TYR A 204 5.71 -22.21 -22.57
CA TYR A 204 5.89 -20.93 -21.91
C TYR A 204 7.14 -20.28 -22.49
N ASN A 205 7.21 -18.96 -22.51
CA ASN A 205 8.33 -18.28 -23.15
C ASN A 205 9.60 -18.29 -22.26
N GLY A 206 10.77 -18.41 -22.89
CA GLY A 206 12.05 -18.50 -22.18
C GLY A 206 13.23 -18.90 -23.08
N THR A 207 14.45 -18.91 -22.53
CA THR A 207 15.65 -19.31 -23.29
C THR A 207 15.65 -20.81 -23.63
N PRO A 208 16.36 -21.22 -24.70
CA PRO A 208 16.46 -22.62 -25.11
C PRO A 208 17.02 -23.55 -24.03
N LYS A 209 16.63 -24.82 -24.12
CA LYS A 209 17.07 -25.88 -23.20
C LYS A 209 18.60 -25.96 -23.15
N GLY A 210 19.14 -26.04 -21.93
CA GLY A 210 20.58 -26.18 -21.68
C GLY A 210 21.36 -24.85 -21.65
N LEU A 211 20.68 -23.72 -21.89
CA LEU A 211 21.25 -22.39 -21.70
C LEU A 211 20.80 -21.79 -20.34
N LEU A 212 21.47 -20.72 -19.92
CA LEU A 212 21.04 -19.93 -18.76
C LEU A 212 19.62 -19.39 -19.00
N ASN A 213 18.77 -19.40 -17.98
CA ASN A 213 17.42 -18.83 -18.10
C ASN A 213 17.53 -17.33 -18.36
N CYS A 214 16.51 -16.75 -19.01
CA CYS A 214 16.49 -15.31 -19.23
C CYS A 214 16.54 -14.53 -17.91
N ALA A 215 15.83 -14.97 -16.87
CA ALA A 215 15.89 -14.39 -15.52
C ALA A 215 17.26 -14.53 -14.81
N ASP A 216 18.09 -15.47 -15.26
CA ASP A 216 19.47 -15.66 -14.78
C ASP A 216 20.50 -14.92 -15.68
N GLY A 217 20.06 -13.99 -16.53
CA GLY A 217 20.91 -13.23 -17.45
C GLY A 217 21.18 -13.90 -18.81
N GLY A 218 20.49 -15.00 -19.14
CA GLY A 218 20.71 -15.77 -20.36
C GLY A 218 20.33 -15.08 -21.68
N CYS A 219 19.55 -14.00 -21.63
CA CYS A 219 19.15 -13.25 -22.82
C CYS A 219 19.56 -11.77 -22.70
N LYS A 220 20.55 -11.34 -23.49
CA LYS A 220 21.08 -9.97 -23.43
C LYS A 220 20.00 -8.91 -23.75
N ARG A 221 19.18 -9.14 -24.78
CA ARG A 221 18.09 -8.24 -25.18
C ARG A 221 17.04 -8.05 -24.08
N CYS A 222 16.63 -9.12 -23.41
CA CYS A 222 15.62 -9.03 -22.36
C CYS A 222 16.16 -8.36 -21.08
N ASN A 223 17.46 -8.48 -20.82
CA ASN A 223 18.12 -7.95 -19.62
C ASN A 223 18.75 -6.56 -19.81
N SER A 224 18.73 -5.98 -21.02
CA SER A 224 19.49 -4.76 -21.33
C SER A 224 18.82 -3.44 -20.93
N GLY A 225 17.57 -3.43 -20.44
CA GLY A 225 16.91 -2.23 -19.88
C GLY A 225 16.68 -1.04 -20.84
N VAL A 226 17.24 -1.07 -22.04
CA VAL A 226 17.14 -0.03 -23.07
C VAL A 226 16.35 -0.59 -24.27
N GLU A 227 15.54 0.24 -24.93
CA GLU A 227 14.98 -0.03 -26.28
C GLU A 227 16.10 -0.07 -27.33
N MET A 228 17.00 -1.04 -27.21
CA MET A 228 18.06 -1.24 -28.19
C MET A 228 17.47 -1.87 -29.45
N GLY A 229 17.47 -1.08 -30.51
CA GLY A 229 17.38 -1.59 -31.88
C GLY A 229 18.40 -2.71 -32.14
N PHE A 230 17.98 -3.66 -32.96
CA PHE A 230 18.75 -4.75 -33.58
C PHE A 230 19.32 -5.90 -32.71
N ALA A 231 19.28 -5.88 -31.37
CA ALA A 231 19.66 -7.07 -30.59
C ALA A 231 18.55 -8.15 -30.66
N GLU A 232 18.86 -9.34 -31.20
CA GLU A 232 17.88 -10.43 -31.34
C GLU A 232 17.53 -11.05 -29.97
N CYS A 233 16.25 -11.38 -29.77
CA CYS A 233 15.81 -12.04 -28.54
C CYS A 233 16.19 -13.52 -28.62
N LEU A 234 16.87 -14.04 -27.59
CA LEU A 234 17.16 -15.48 -27.51
C LEU A 234 15.96 -16.30 -27.02
N CYS A 235 14.95 -15.66 -26.41
CA CYS A 235 13.82 -16.39 -25.85
C CYS A 235 12.91 -16.92 -26.94
N LEU A 236 12.57 -18.20 -26.85
CA LEU A 236 11.47 -18.80 -27.61
C LEU A 236 10.15 -18.37 -27.01
N HIS A 237 9.17 -18.10 -27.87
CA HIS A 237 7.81 -17.79 -27.48
C HIS A 237 7.07 -19.03 -26.97
N ALA A 238 5.99 -18.83 -26.23
CA ALA A 238 5.24 -19.93 -25.64
C ALA A 238 4.62 -20.83 -26.71
N GLU A 239 4.11 -20.23 -27.79
CA GLU A 239 3.54 -20.93 -28.94
C GLU A 239 4.60 -21.78 -29.62
N GLU A 240 5.82 -21.26 -29.79
CA GLU A 240 6.94 -22.01 -30.37
C GLU A 240 7.32 -23.21 -29.50
N ASN A 241 7.43 -23.01 -28.19
CA ASN A 241 7.74 -24.10 -27.27
C ASN A 241 6.62 -25.16 -27.27
N ALA A 242 5.35 -24.76 -27.30
CA ALA A 242 4.24 -25.71 -27.41
C ALA A 242 4.32 -26.53 -28.71
N LEU A 243 4.63 -25.89 -29.84
CA LEU A 243 4.80 -26.56 -31.13
C LEU A 243 6.01 -27.50 -31.17
N LEU A 244 7.16 -27.05 -30.63
CA LEU A 244 8.39 -27.84 -30.57
C LEU A 244 8.22 -29.09 -29.70
N GLU A 245 7.58 -28.93 -28.54
CA GLU A 245 7.29 -30.06 -27.66
C GLU A 245 6.35 -31.03 -28.35
N ALA A 246 5.25 -30.56 -28.95
CA ALA A 246 4.32 -31.41 -29.69
C ALA A 246 5.04 -32.21 -30.78
N GLY A 247 5.89 -31.55 -31.57
CA GLY A 247 6.47 -32.13 -32.77
C GLY A 247 5.40 -32.41 -33.84
N ARG A 248 5.82 -32.51 -35.11
CA ARG A 248 4.88 -32.59 -36.25
C ARG A 248 3.93 -33.80 -36.18
N GLY A 249 4.39 -34.94 -35.65
CA GLY A 249 3.61 -36.19 -35.64
C GLY A 249 2.45 -36.23 -34.65
N ARG A 250 2.36 -35.29 -33.70
CA ARG A 250 1.32 -35.28 -32.65
C ARG A 250 0.25 -34.21 -32.85
N ILE A 251 0.35 -33.40 -33.90
CA ILE A 251 -0.63 -32.37 -34.24
C ILE A 251 -1.56 -32.97 -35.30
N GLY A 252 -2.72 -33.44 -34.87
CA GLY A 252 -3.75 -33.97 -35.76
C GLY A 252 -4.70 -32.90 -36.30
N GLU A 253 -5.69 -33.36 -37.05
CA GLU A 253 -6.75 -32.51 -37.58
C GLU A 253 -7.53 -31.82 -36.44
N CYS A 254 -8.00 -30.60 -36.69
CA CYS A 254 -8.76 -29.79 -35.73
C CYS A 254 -8.02 -29.42 -34.42
N ALA A 255 -6.69 -29.39 -34.42
CA ALA A 255 -5.92 -28.89 -33.29
C ALA A 255 -6.24 -27.42 -32.98
N VAL A 256 -6.30 -27.08 -31.69
CA VAL A 256 -6.58 -25.73 -31.18
C VAL A 256 -5.47 -25.29 -30.24
N LEU A 257 -4.90 -24.10 -30.49
CA LEU A 257 -3.90 -23.48 -29.63
C LEU A 257 -4.54 -22.39 -28.76
N TYR A 258 -4.42 -22.53 -27.45
CA TYR A 258 -4.79 -21.50 -26.49
C TYR A 258 -3.53 -20.74 -26.08
N CYS A 259 -3.54 -19.41 -26.08
CA CYS A 259 -2.42 -18.59 -25.66
C CYS A 259 -2.94 -17.35 -24.93
N ASN A 260 -2.31 -16.94 -23.83
CA ASN A 260 -2.77 -15.74 -23.15
C ASN A 260 -2.53 -14.46 -23.99
N THR A 261 -1.55 -14.42 -24.89
CA THR A 261 -1.36 -13.30 -25.81
C THR A 261 -1.65 -13.67 -27.26
N CYS A 262 -2.09 -12.70 -28.08
CA CYS A 262 -2.19 -12.91 -29.53
C CYS A 262 -0.81 -13.28 -30.11
N PRO A 263 -0.67 -14.36 -30.91
CA PRO A 263 0.61 -14.76 -31.47
C PRO A 263 1.24 -13.68 -32.36
N CYS A 264 2.56 -13.52 -32.26
CA CYS A 264 3.30 -12.66 -33.20
C CYS A 264 3.34 -13.28 -34.61
N LEU A 265 3.67 -12.48 -35.63
CA LEU A 265 3.76 -12.95 -37.02
C LEU A 265 4.66 -14.19 -37.18
N GLY A 266 5.81 -14.24 -36.49
CA GLY A 266 6.72 -15.38 -36.53
C GLY A 266 6.11 -16.68 -35.97
N CYS A 267 5.34 -16.58 -34.89
CA CYS A 267 4.59 -17.72 -34.34
C CYS A 267 3.42 -18.09 -35.26
N ALA A 268 2.71 -17.11 -35.82
CA ALA A 268 1.58 -17.33 -36.71
C ALA A 268 1.97 -18.15 -37.95
N VAL A 269 3.12 -17.85 -38.57
CA VAL A 269 3.65 -18.66 -39.69
C VAL A 269 3.86 -20.12 -39.27
N LYS A 270 4.41 -20.36 -38.08
CA LYS A 270 4.66 -21.71 -37.56
C LYS A 270 3.38 -22.46 -37.20
N ILE A 271 2.38 -21.75 -36.65
CA ILE A 271 1.04 -22.27 -36.35
C ILE A 271 0.36 -22.73 -37.64
N VAL A 272 0.37 -21.91 -38.69
CA VAL A 272 -0.17 -22.28 -40.00
C VAL A 272 0.54 -23.49 -40.57
N GLN A 273 1.88 -23.49 -40.56
CA GLN A 273 2.70 -24.57 -41.13
C GLN A 273 2.47 -25.92 -40.43
N THR A 274 2.07 -25.91 -39.16
CA THR A 274 1.83 -27.12 -38.36
C THR A 274 0.41 -27.67 -38.49
N GLY A 275 -0.49 -26.97 -39.20
CA GLY A 275 -1.85 -27.44 -39.47
C GLY A 275 -2.85 -27.18 -38.33
N ILE A 276 -2.56 -26.23 -37.43
CA ILE A 276 -3.49 -25.83 -36.38
C ILE A 276 -4.69 -25.12 -37.00
N SER A 277 -5.89 -25.56 -36.64
CA SER A 277 -7.14 -25.05 -37.20
C SER A 277 -7.67 -23.79 -36.52
N GLN A 278 -7.31 -23.60 -35.25
CA GLN A 278 -7.86 -22.51 -34.44
C GLN A 278 -6.87 -22.02 -33.38
N VAL A 279 -6.89 -20.71 -33.13
CA VAL A 279 -6.15 -20.04 -32.06
C VAL A 279 -7.13 -19.27 -31.18
N VAL A 280 -7.04 -19.45 -29.86
CA VAL A 280 -7.85 -18.75 -28.86
C VAL A 280 -6.94 -17.96 -27.93
N TYR A 281 -7.27 -16.68 -27.67
CA TYR A 281 -6.43 -15.82 -26.81
C TYR A 281 -7.23 -14.86 -25.91
N ASN A 282 -6.65 -14.37 -24.80
CA ASN A 282 -7.34 -13.50 -23.81
C ASN A 282 -6.84 -12.05 -23.73
N HIS A 283 -5.55 -11.75 -23.83
CA HIS A 283 -5.03 -10.39 -23.68
C HIS A 283 -5.06 -9.62 -25.02
N GLY A 284 -5.72 -8.46 -25.00
CA GLY A 284 -5.77 -7.52 -26.12
C GLY A 284 -4.56 -6.60 -26.13
N TYR A 285 -3.38 -7.10 -26.50
CA TYR A 285 -2.27 -6.24 -26.93
C TYR A 285 -2.23 -6.23 -28.46
N ARG A 286 -1.89 -5.08 -29.05
CA ARG A 286 -1.77 -4.78 -30.50
C ARG A 286 -1.85 -6.03 -31.38
N VAL A 287 -3.04 -6.31 -31.92
CA VAL A 287 -3.20 -7.38 -32.90
C VAL A 287 -2.50 -6.92 -34.18
N ASP A 288 -1.41 -7.59 -34.55
CA ASP A 288 -0.71 -7.29 -35.79
C ASP A 288 -1.61 -7.62 -36.98
N GLN A 289 -1.93 -6.61 -37.80
CA GLN A 289 -2.76 -6.75 -39.00
C GLN A 289 -2.22 -7.84 -39.93
N LYS A 290 -0.90 -8.03 -39.99
CA LYS A 290 -0.28 -9.09 -40.80
C LYS A 290 -0.57 -10.49 -40.27
N THR A 291 -0.60 -10.67 -38.95
CA THR A 291 -1.00 -11.95 -38.33
C THR A 291 -2.46 -12.29 -38.65
N LEU A 292 -3.36 -11.30 -38.58
CA LEU A 292 -4.78 -11.48 -38.92
C LEU A 292 -4.97 -11.92 -40.37
N GLU A 293 -4.30 -11.22 -41.30
CA GLU A 293 -4.35 -11.53 -42.73
C GLU A 293 -3.78 -12.92 -43.02
N LEU A 294 -2.67 -13.29 -42.39
CA LEU A 294 -2.07 -14.61 -42.52
C LEU A 294 -3.03 -15.72 -42.07
N PHE A 295 -3.60 -15.61 -40.87
CA PHE A 295 -4.54 -16.62 -40.37
C PHE A 295 -5.79 -16.70 -41.24
N ARG A 296 -6.34 -15.55 -41.67
CA ARG A 296 -7.49 -15.50 -42.58
C ARG A 296 -7.20 -16.21 -43.90
N ASN A 297 -6.05 -15.94 -44.52
CA ASN A 297 -5.66 -16.54 -45.80
C ASN A 297 -5.36 -18.04 -45.67
N ALA A 298 -4.87 -18.47 -44.52
CA ALA A 298 -4.58 -19.88 -44.22
C ALA A 298 -5.80 -20.68 -43.72
N GLY A 299 -6.96 -20.04 -43.50
CA GLY A 299 -8.15 -20.69 -42.95
C GLY A 299 -8.07 -21.03 -41.46
N VAL A 300 -7.16 -20.40 -40.71
CA VAL A 300 -7.05 -20.58 -39.24
C VAL A 300 -8.01 -19.63 -38.54
N VAL A 301 -8.89 -20.17 -37.71
CA VAL A 301 -9.86 -19.36 -36.97
C VAL A 301 -9.18 -18.71 -35.77
N LEU A 302 -9.17 -17.38 -35.70
CA LEU A 302 -8.67 -16.64 -34.54
C LEU A 302 -9.86 -16.17 -33.67
N ARG A 303 -9.89 -16.57 -32.39
CA ARG A 303 -10.93 -16.16 -31.43
C ARG A 303 -10.33 -15.44 -30.22
N HIS A 304 -10.88 -14.28 -29.90
CA HIS A 304 -10.61 -13.60 -28.63
C HIS A 304 -11.64 -14.05 -27.59
N THR A 305 -11.17 -14.49 -26.42
CA THR A 305 -12.02 -14.85 -25.28
C THR A 305 -11.51 -14.10 -24.06
N PRO A 306 -12.12 -12.94 -23.70
CA PRO A 306 -11.74 -12.24 -22.48
C PRO A 306 -12.06 -13.15 -21.29
N MET A 307 -11.04 -13.50 -20.51
CA MET A 307 -11.26 -14.27 -19.29
C MET A 307 -11.93 -13.37 -18.24
N LYS A 308 -13.16 -13.72 -17.84
CA LYS A 308 -13.67 -13.31 -16.53
C LYS A 308 -12.87 -14.09 -15.50
N ARG A 309 -11.85 -13.47 -14.90
CA ARG A 309 -11.05 -14.11 -13.84
C ARG A 309 -12.02 -14.70 -12.80
N ARG A 310 -11.91 -15.99 -12.50
CA ARG A 310 -12.34 -16.47 -11.18
C ARG A 310 -11.52 -15.64 -10.20
N ALA A 311 -12.17 -14.88 -9.32
CA ALA A 311 -11.50 -14.24 -8.21
C ALA A 311 -10.61 -15.31 -7.57
N PRO A 312 -9.28 -15.18 -7.62
CA PRO A 312 -8.44 -16.23 -7.09
C PRO A 312 -8.70 -16.30 -5.58
N SER A 313 -8.74 -17.52 -5.05
CA SER A 313 -8.44 -17.73 -3.64
C SER A 313 -6.95 -17.41 -3.45
N ASP A 314 -6.60 -16.12 -3.43
CA ASP A 314 -5.24 -15.70 -3.80
C ASP A 314 -4.27 -15.74 -2.61
N LYS A 315 -3.39 -16.75 -2.68
CA LYS A 315 -1.98 -16.60 -2.34
C LYS A 315 -1.23 -16.30 -3.64
N SER A 316 -0.77 -15.07 -3.90
CA SER A 316 0.39 -14.76 -4.79
C SER A 316 0.62 -13.22 -4.86
N THR A 317 1.79 -12.72 -4.48
CA THR A 317 2.90 -12.25 -5.35
C THR A 317 2.50 -11.28 -6.46
N THR A 318 2.83 -10.00 -6.28
CA THR A 318 2.85 -9.00 -7.36
C THR A 318 4.29 -8.85 -7.86
N ASP A 319 4.55 -9.33 -9.07
CA ASP A 319 5.66 -8.89 -9.90
C ASP A 319 5.26 -7.56 -10.56
N GLU A 320 6.11 -6.54 -10.39
CA GLU A 320 5.96 -5.23 -11.03
C GLU A 320 6.58 -5.28 -12.43
N GLU A 321 5.78 -5.07 -13.48
CA GLU A 321 6.27 -4.63 -14.79
C GLU A 321 6.43 -3.10 -14.76
N CYS A 322 7.62 -2.66 -15.15
CA CYS A 322 7.98 -1.28 -15.46
C CYS A 322 7.53 -0.97 -16.89
N ASP A 323 6.79 0.12 -17.09
CA ASP A 323 6.64 0.73 -18.42
C ASP A 323 7.28 2.13 -18.38
N ASP A 324 8.35 2.24 -19.16
CA ASP A 324 8.90 3.46 -19.73
C ASP A 324 7.92 3.98 -20.79
N SER A 325 7.72 5.29 -20.87
CA SER A 325 7.16 5.91 -22.07
C SER A 325 7.85 7.25 -22.33
N ASP A 326 8.86 7.18 -23.19
CA ASP A 326 9.42 8.31 -23.94
C ASP A 326 8.50 8.74 -25.08
N GLU A 327 8.62 10.02 -25.41
CA GLU A 327 7.96 10.79 -26.46
C GLU A 327 8.08 10.15 -27.86
N ILE A 328 7.00 10.25 -28.66
CA ILE A 328 7.11 10.20 -30.12
C ILE A 328 6.42 11.42 -30.71
N ALA A 329 7.26 12.31 -31.24
CA ALA A 329 6.92 13.37 -32.15
C ALA A 329 6.18 12.83 -33.39
N GLN A 330 5.08 13.47 -33.78
CA GLN A 330 4.52 13.34 -35.11
C GLN A 330 4.52 14.72 -35.78
N ASN A 331 5.48 14.90 -36.69
CA ASN A 331 5.40 15.88 -37.77
C ASN A 331 4.26 15.48 -38.72
N GLN A 332 3.30 16.38 -38.92
CA GLN A 332 2.60 16.52 -40.20
C GLN A 332 2.40 18.02 -40.46
N ASP A 333 3.17 18.54 -41.42
CA ASP A 333 2.87 19.78 -42.13
C ASP A 333 1.63 19.54 -43.01
N GLN A 334 0.61 20.41 -42.93
CA GLN A 334 0.33 21.42 -43.97
C GLN A 334 -1.06 22.09 -43.81
N ASP A 335 -0.99 23.42 -43.98
CA ASP A 335 -1.95 24.35 -44.58
C ASP A 335 -3.02 25.07 -43.71
N ASP A 336 -2.67 26.33 -43.41
CA ASP A 336 -3.42 27.58 -43.65
C ASP A 336 -4.91 27.67 -43.22
N ASN A 337 -5.17 28.52 -42.21
CA ASN A 337 -5.68 29.87 -42.51
C ASN A 337 -5.69 30.83 -41.31
N SER A 338 -5.39 32.08 -41.66
CA SER A 338 -5.47 33.34 -40.92
C SER A 338 -6.59 33.47 -39.87
N SER A 339 -6.32 34.14 -38.75
CA SER A 339 -6.67 35.56 -38.59
C SER A 339 -6.19 36.15 -37.24
N GLN A 340 -5.66 37.36 -37.37
CA GLN A 340 -5.14 38.25 -36.34
C GLN A 340 -6.24 38.77 -35.41
N ALA A 341 -5.90 39.02 -34.14
CA ALA A 341 -6.37 40.21 -33.42
C ALA A 341 -5.46 40.52 -32.22
N THR A 342 -4.66 41.55 -32.41
CA THR A 342 -3.94 42.38 -31.43
C THR A 342 -4.88 43.14 -30.49
N LEU A 343 -4.34 43.67 -29.37
CA LEU A 343 -4.58 44.99 -28.71
C LEU A 343 -4.24 44.82 -27.20
N SER A 344 -3.06 45.21 -26.67
CA SER A 344 -2.49 46.54 -26.38
C SER A 344 -3.21 47.38 -25.30
N GLU A 345 -2.49 47.53 -24.18
CA GLU A 345 -2.39 48.59 -23.16
C GLU A 345 -3.35 49.79 -23.10
N SER A 346 -3.57 50.23 -21.85
CA SER A 346 -3.37 51.59 -21.30
C SER A 346 -4.57 52.27 -20.62
N ASP A 347 -4.25 52.78 -19.42
CA ASP A 347 -4.70 54.00 -18.74
C ASP A 347 -6.15 54.18 -18.28
N LEU A 348 -6.30 54.53 -16.99
CA LEU A 348 -6.96 55.76 -16.51
C LEU A 348 -6.99 55.83 -14.97
N ALA A 349 -6.16 56.71 -14.43
CA ALA A 349 -6.45 57.61 -13.30
C ALA A 349 -6.51 59.05 -13.91
N PRO A 350 -6.89 60.17 -13.23
CA PRO A 350 -6.80 60.43 -11.78
C PRO A 350 -7.87 61.44 -11.22
N ALA A 351 -7.52 62.04 -10.07
CA ALA A 351 -7.92 63.36 -9.52
C ALA A 351 -9.13 63.43 -8.54
N GLU A 352 -9.16 64.26 -7.49
CA GLU A 352 -8.16 65.01 -6.68
C GLU A 352 -8.92 65.75 -5.53
N GLY A 353 -8.19 66.17 -4.48
CA GLY A 353 -8.54 67.29 -3.57
C GLY A 353 -8.90 66.91 -2.13
N GLY A 354 -8.34 67.47 -1.04
CA GLY A 354 -7.32 68.51 -0.87
C GLY A 354 -7.41 69.14 0.55
N GLY A 355 -6.27 69.25 1.24
CA GLY A 355 -5.92 70.20 2.32
C GLY A 355 -6.34 69.88 3.78
N ASP A 356 -5.61 70.27 4.84
CA ASP A 356 -4.24 70.76 5.02
C ASP A 356 -3.90 70.73 6.53
N HIS A 357 -2.60 70.77 6.87
CA HIS A 357 -1.94 71.23 8.11
C HIS A 357 -1.27 70.28 9.14
N SER A 358 0.04 70.54 9.24
CA SER A 358 0.96 70.58 10.40
C SER A 358 1.55 69.29 11.01
N GLY A 359 2.87 69.13 10.78
CA GLY A 359 3.85 69.27 11.88
C GLY A 359 4.47 68.00 12.50
N SER A 360 5.79 67.89 12.30
CA SER A 360 6.80 67.18 13.12
C SER A 360 6.96 65.66 12.95
N GLY A 361 8.23 65.25 12.71
CA GLY A 361 8.63 63.87 12.48
C GLY A 361 8.75 63.04 13.77
N ILE A 362 8.59 61.72 13.63
CA ILE A 362 8.88 60.75 14.70
C ILE A 362 9.56 59.50 14.11
N LYS A 363 10.52 59.02 14.91
CA LYS A 363 11.35 57.82 14.80
C LYS A 363 10.54 56.51 14.75
N SER A 364 11.21 55.46 14.27
CA SER A 364 10.93 54.03 14.46
C SER A 364 9.97 53.70 15.61
N SER A 365 8.85 53.03 15.28
CA SER A 365 8.12 52.21 16.26
C SER A 365 7.34 51.07 15.58
N THR A 366 7.41 49.92 16.24
CA THR A 366 6.75 48.63 16.02
C THR A 366 5.23 48.74 15.84
N ILE A 367 4.67 48.09 14.82
CA ILE A 367 3.22 47.86 14.72
C ILE A 367 2.85 46.76 15.73
N LYS A 368 2.17 47.16 16.81
CA LYS A 368 1.49 46.27 17.75
C LYS A 368 0.22 45.71 17.10
N THR A 369 0.05 44.40 17.13
CA THR A 369 -1.25 43.73 16.94
C THR A 369 -2.24 44.25 17.97
N ALA A 370 -3.39 44.73 17.52
CA ALA A 370 -4.46 45.22 18.39
C ALA A 370 -5.07 44.06 19.18
N SER A 371 -4.96 44.12 20.51
CA SER A 371 -5.64 43.27 21.47
C SER A 371 -7.10 43.71 21.60
N ILE A 372 -8.04 42.79 21.40
CA ILE A 372 -9.45 43.00 21.76
C ILE A 372 -9.54 42.92 23.30
N PRO A 373 -10.10 43.92 24.00
CA PRO A 373 -10.25 43.87 25.45
C PRO A 373 -11.18 42.73 25.87
N LEU A 374 -10.74 41.89 26.82
CA LEU A 374 -11.43 40.71 27.36
C LEU A 374 -12.79 40.98 28.05
N ASN A 375 -13.24 42.24 28.10
CA ASN A 375 -14.55 42.65 28.64
C ASN A 375 -15.50 43.17 27.55
N SER A 376 -15.39 42.70 26.30
CA SER A 376 -16.35 43.08 25.26
C SER A 376 -17.76 42.54 25.59
N PRO A 377 -18.82 43.37 25.50
CA PRO A 377 -20.20 42.96 25.79
C PRO A 377 -20.67 41.76 24.96
N SER A 378 -20.11 41.58 23.76
CA SER A 378 -20.41 40.49 22.84
C SER A 378 -19.93 39.13 23.36
N LEU A 379 -18.80 39.04 24.05
CA LEU A 379 -18.27 37.78 24.60
C LEU A 379 -19.06 37.34 25.85
N ASN A 380 -19.43 38.30 26.70
CA ASN A 380 -20.28 38.05 27.87
C ASN A 380 -21.73 37.73 27.47
N GLN A 381 -22.28 38.36 26.42
CA GLN A 381 -23.59 37.99 25.87
C GLN A 381 -23.59 36.57 25.29
N LEU A 382 -22.52 36.18 24.58
CA LEU A 382 -22.37 34.82 24.04
C LEU A 382 -22.25 33.79 25.17
N ALA A 383 -21.40 34.03 26.17
CA ALA A 383 -21.23 33.15 27.33
C ALA A 383 -22.52 32.99 28.17
N THR A 384 -23.28 34.08 28.34
CA THR A 384 -24.57 34.06 29.03
C THR A 384 -25.64 33.30 28.23
N SER A 385 -25.67 33.45 26.90
CA SER A 385 -26.60 32.71 26.03
C SER A 385 -26.33 31.20 25.98
N LEU A 386 -25.11 30.78 26.37
CA LEU A 386 -24.65 29.40 26.41
C LEU A 386 -24.65 28.79 27.84
N GLY A 387 -25.09 29.54 28.86
CA GLY A 387 -25.19 29.06 30.25
C GLY A 387 -23.84 28.87 30.97
N LEU A 388 -22.78 29.54 30.51
CA LEU A 388 -21.43 29.43 31.09
C LEU A 388 -21.17 30.56 32.10
N LEU A 389 -20.63 30.20 33.27
CA LEU A 389 -20.33 31.14 34.37
C LEU A 389 -18.83 31.44 34.39
N ILE A 390 -18.45 32.71 34.19
CA ILE A 390 -17.06 33.17 34.21
C ILE A 390 -16.73 33.60 35.65
N THR A 391 -15.78 32.94 36.31
CA THR A 391 -15.61 33.08 37.77
C THR A 391 -14.34 33.82 38.26
N HIS A 392 -13.43 34.30 37.41
CA HIS A 392 -12.29 35.10 37.90
C HIS A 392 -11.80 36.18 36.92
N SER A 393 -11.26 37.27 37.49
CA SER A 393 -10.94 38.54 36.83
C SER A 393 -9.47 38.73 36.42
N ASP A 394 -8.60 37.73 36.56
CA ASP A 394 -7.19 37.81 36.13
C ASP A 394 -6.76 36.50 35.46
N ILE A 395 -6.40 36.56 34.17
CA ILE A 395 -5.95 35.41 33.37
C ILE A 395 -4.74 35.83 32.52
N ASP A 396 -3.63 35.10 32.66
CA ASP A 396 -2.44 35.16 31.79
C ASP A 396 -2.63 34.21 30.58
N VAL A 397 -2.17 34.63 29.40
CA VAL A 397 -2.64 34.13 28.09
C VAL A 397 -2.09 32.74 27.73
N ASN A 398 -1.22 32.15 28.56
CA ASN A 398 -0.61 30.85 28.30
C ASN A 398 -1.13 29.69 29.17
N ASP A 399 -1.97 29.94 30.19
CA ASP A 399 -2.40 28.91 31.15
C ASP A 399 -3.91 28.95 31.45
N VAL A 400 -4.75 28.54 30.49
CA VAL A 400 -6.18 28.34 30.76
C VAL A 400 -6.60 26.90 30.56
N ILE A 401 -6.62 26.15 31.67
CA ILE A 401 -7.35 24.89 31.83
C ILE A 401 -8.71 25.26 32.45
N VAL A 402 -9.81 25.08 31.72
CA VAL A 402 -11.16 25.21 32.30
C VAL A 402 -11.52 23.89 32.99
N LYS A 403 -11.43 23.85 34.32
CA LYS A 403 -12.01 22.77 35.13
C LYS A 403 -13.48 23.08 35.41
N SER A 404 -14.40 22.24 34.95
CA SER A 404 -15.78 22.26 35.42
C SER A 404 -15.90 21.39 36.68
N GLU A 405 -16.06 21.98 37.87
CA GLU A 405 -16.48 21.25 39.07
C GLU A 405 -17.94 21.58 39.44
N CYS A 406 -18.74 20.50 39.48
CA CYS A 406 -19.92 20.23 40.31
C CYS A 406 -21.18 21.12 40.23
N LEU A 407 -22.29 20.49 39.77
CA LEU A 407 -23.62 20.64 40.38
C LEU A 407 -23.96 19.34 41.16
N PRO A 408 -24.65 19.41 42.32
CA PRO A 408 -24.88 18.24 43.17
C PRO A 408 -26.19 17.52 42.82
N ASN A 409 -26.15 16.24 42.46
CA ASN A 409 -26.87 15.14 43.16
C ASN A 409 -26.87 13.79 42.41
N LYS A 410 -26.17 12.82 43.03
CA LYS A 410 -26.47 11.38 43.22
C LYS A 410 -27.14 10.59 42.08
N HIS A 411 -26.34 9.98 41.20
CA HIS A 411 -26.00 8.54 41.21
C HIS A 411 -25.08 8.16 40.02
N LYS A 412 -23.80 7.89 40.34
CA LYS A 412 -22.75 7.10 39.64
C LYS A 412 -22.70 7.02 38.09
N GLN A 413 -21.80 7.78 37.47
CA GLN A 413 -20.49 7.35 36.92
C GLN A 413 -19.80 8.57 36.28
N GLN A 414 -18.55 8.83 36.65
CA GLN A 414 -17.74 9.97 36.19
C GLN A 414 -17.17 9.67 34.80
N HIS A 415 -17.59 10.42 33.78
CA HIS A 415 -16.82 10.61 32.55
C HIS A 415 -16.05 11.93 32.68
N ALA A 416 -14.73 11.88 32.50
CA ALA A 416 -13.94 13.08 32.25
C ALA A 416 -14.37 13.67 30.90
N HIS A 417 -14.76 14.95 30.88
CA HIS A 417 -15.09 15.67 29.65
C HIS A 417 -13.81 16.22 29.00
N PRO A 418 -13.69 16.21 27.66
CA PRO A 418 -12.46 16.62 26.97
C PRO A 418 -12.23 18.13 27.03
N SER A 419 -10.99 18.52 27.31
CA SER A 419 -10.48 19.90 27.23
C SER A 419 -10.59 20.43 25.79
N VAL A 420 -11.06 21.66 25.60
CA VAL A 420 -11.25 22.28 24.27
C VAL A 420 -10.20 23.36 24.02
N CYS A 421 -9.48 23.29 22.90
CA CYS A 421 -8.45 24.28 22.54
C CYS A 421 -9.06 25.65 22.18
N HIS A 422 -8.43 26.76 22.60
CA HIS A 422 -8.86 28.14 22.32
C HIS A 422 -9.00 28.45 20.80
N HIS A 423 -8.33 27.68 19.94
CA HIS A 423 -8.44 27.74 18.48
C HIS A 423 -9.86 27.46 17.99
N TRP A 424 -10.56 26.49 18.58
CA TRP A 424 -11.93 26.14 18.21
C TRP A 424 -12.90 27.32 18.41
N LEU A 425 -12.74 28.03 19.53
CA LEU A 425 -13.60 29.16 19.89
C LEU A 425 -13.37 30.33 18.92
N ARG A 426 -12.11 30.59 18.58
CA ARG A 426 -11.70 31.65 17.64
C ARG A 426 -12.16 31.35 16.21
N ASP A 427 -12.00 30.12 15.75
CA ASP A 427 -12.34 29.75 14.37
C ASP A 427 -13.85 29.58 14.18
N SER A 428 -14.58 29.14 15.21
CA SER A 428 -16.05 29.17 15.22
C SER A 428 -16.58 30.60 15.23
N ALA A 429 -15.91 31.52 15.93
CA ALA A 429 -16.25 32.95 15.95
C ALA A 429 -15.95 33.62 14.60
N ALA A 430 -14.81 33.31 13.97
CA ALA A 430 -14.46 33.80 12.64
C ALA A 430 -15.37 33.24 11.53
N ALA A 431 -15.81 31.98 11.68
CA ALA A 431 -16.73 31.33 10.74
C ALA A 431 -18.21 31.70 10.96
N GLY A 432 -18.54 32.45 12.01
CA GLY A 432 -19.93 32.81 12.36
C GLY A 432 -20.84 31.62 12.67
N ARG A 433 -20.28 30.43 12.92
CA ARG A 433 -21.02 29.19 13.22
C ARG A 433 -20.17 28.25 14.06
N ILE A 434 -20.83 27.41 14.86
CA ILE A 434 -20.16 26.41 15.70
C ILE A 434 -19.56 25.33 14.81
N LEU A 435 -18.23 25.19 14.81
CA LEU A 435 -17.54 24.14 14.09
C LEU A 435 -17.51 22.85 14.93
N PRO A 436 -17.48 21.64 14.33
CA PRO A 436 -17.47 20.39 15.09
C PRO A 436 -16.25 20.27 16.02
N ILE A 437 -16.48 20.10 17.32
CA ILE A 437 -15.41 20.10 18.36
C ILE A 437 -14.40 18.95 18.17
N ALA A 438 -14.82 17.85 17.54
CA ALA A 438 -14.00 16.69 17.24
C ALA A 438 -12.87 16.97 16.24
N LEU A 439 -12.90 18.13 15.56
CA LEU A 439 -11.89 18.56 14.58
C LEU A 439 -10.77 19.40 15.20
N TYR A 440 -10.87 19.74 16.50
CA TYR A 440 -9.98 20.70 17.18
C TYR A 440 -9.30 20.12 18.43
N VAL A 441 -9.31 18.79 18.57
CA VAL A 441 -8.56 18.08 19.62
C VAL A 441 -7.13 17.89 19.13
N LEU A 442 -6.23 18.76 19.57
CA LEU A 442 -4.79 18.51 19.57
C LEU A 442 -4.39 18.42 21.04
N ASP A 443 -3.85 17.28 21.45
CA ASP A 443 -2.98 17.29 22.62
C ASP A 443 -1.53 17.19 22.15
N ASP A 444 -0.78 18.22 22.53
CA ASP A 444 0.67 18.25 22.55
C ASP A 444 1.17 17.02 23.32
N TYR A 445 2.07 16.26 22.69
CA TYR A 445 2.73 15.14 23.35
C TYR A 445 3.63 15.65 24.48
N ASN A 446 3.10 15.63 25.71
CA ASN A 446 3.88 15.72 26.93
C ASN A 446 4.21 14.28 27.40
N PRO A 447 5.48 13.84 27.35
CA PRO A 447 5.86 12.47 27.69
C PRO A 447 5.65 12.07 29.16
N ASN A 448 5.17 12.99 30.02
CA ASN A 448 4.99 12.76 31.45
C ASN A 448 3.54 12.63 31.94
N ASN A 449 2.51 12.74 31.08
CA ASN A 449 1.12 12.51 31.50
C ASN A 449 0.62 11.14 31.02
N SER A 450 0.88 10.12 31.84
CA SER A 450 0.31 8.79 31.71
C SER A 450 -1.04 8.69 32.41
N GLU A 451 -2.13 9.09 31.75
CA GLU A 451 -3.50 8.82 32.22
C GLU A 451 -4.44 8.25 31.14
N ASP A 452 -3.91 7.60 30.09
CA ASP A 452 -4.71 6.73 29.21
C ASP A 452 -4.51 5.25 29.59
N GLY A 453 -5.58 4.64 30.09
CA GLY A 453 -5.62 3.27 30.59
C GLY A 453 -5.39 2.18 29.52
N SER A 454 -4.27 1.49 29.66
CA SER A 454 -4.09 0.01 29.63
C SER A 454 -4.70 -0.91 28.55
N ASP A 455 -5.00 -0.48 27.32
CA ASP A 455 -5.35 -1.40 26.21
C ASP A 455 -4.22 -1.63 25.18
N ASP A 456 -3.03 -1.06 25.39
CA ASP A 456 -1.89 -1.28 24.51
C ASP A 456 -1.38 -2.74 24.61
N LEU A 457 -1.26 -3.39 23.45
CA LEU A 457 -0.54 -4.66 23.37
C LEU A 457 0.92 -4.44 23.86
N PRO A 458 1.44 -5.29 24.77
CA PRO A 458 2.81 -5.15 25.21
C PRO A 458 3.78 -5.52 24.07
N PRO A 459 4.94 -4.85 23.98
CA PRO A 459 6.01 -5.29 23.08
C PRO A 459 6.37 -6.75 23.33
N ASN A 460 6.59 -7.51 22.26
CA ASN A 460 6.98 -8.90 22.32
C ASN A 460 8.43 -9.07 21.85
N PRO A 461 9.41 -9.15 22.77
CA PRO A 461 10.82 -9.30 22.40
C PRO A 461 11.09 -10.61 21.65
N GLN A 462 10.25 -11.63 21.80
CA GLN A 462 10.39 -12.93 21.13
C GLN A 462 9.79 -12.95 19.71
N SER A 463 9.09 -11.88 19.30
CA SER A 463 8.47 -11.82 17.98
C SER A 463 9.50 -11.81 16.86
N LYS A 464 9.20 -12.54 15.78
CA LYS A 464 9.99 -12.51 14.54
C LYS A 464 9.96 -11.14 13.85
N ASN A 465 8.88 -10.38 14.00
CA ASN A 465 8.69 -9.10 13.33
C ASN A 465 9.28 -7.94 14.14
N ALA A 466 10.09 -7.10 13.52
CA ALA A 466 10.72 -5.95 14.16
C ALA A 466 9.71 -4.96 14.77
N CYS A 467 8.53 -4.82 14.17
CA CYS A 467 7.45 -3.96 14.66
C CYS A 467 6.85 -4.37 16.02
N PHE A 468 7.30 -5.49 16.60
CA PHE A 468 6.91 -5.96 17.94
C PHE A 468 7.99 -5.79 19.00
N ARG A 469 9.23 -5.45 18.62
CA ARG A 469 10.36 -5.40 19.54
C ARG A 469 10.84 -3.97 19.73
N ILE A 470 11.30 -3.68 20.94
CA ILE A 470 11.99 -2.44 21.25
C ILE A 470 13.39 -2.49 20.64
N HIS A 471 13.73 -1.52 19.79
CA HIS A 471 15.05 -1.36 19.19
C HIS A 471 15.62 -0.02 19.63
N PRO A 472 16.39 0.02 20.73
CA PRO A 472 16.95 1.27 21.23
C PRO A 472 17.96 1.85 20.24
N LEU A 473 18.21 3.15 20.35
CA LEU A 473 19.27 3.81 19.58
C LEU A 473 20.64 3.16 19.83
N ASN A 474 20.95 2.89 21.10
CA ASN A 474 22.21 2.29 21.54
C ASN A 474 21.97 0.84 22.00
N SER A 475 22.56 -0.13 21.30
CA SER A 475 22.48 -1.54 21.69
C SER A 475 23.76 -2.01 22.39
N PRO A 476 23.67 -2.88 23.42
CA PRO A 476 24.84 -3.57 23.98
C PRO A 476 25.60 -4.41 22.95
N ASN A 477 24.97 -4.71 21.80
CA ASN A 477 25.48 -5.57 20.75
C ASN A 477 25.90 -4.80 19.48
N GLU A 478 26.09 -3.48 19.54
CA GLU A 478 26.29 -2.62 18.37
C GLU A 478 27.45 -3.08 17.45
N HIS A 479 28.54 -3.59 18.02
CA HIS A 479 29.66 -4.11 17.23
C HIS A 479 29.28 -5.33 16.37
N LEU A 480 28.44 -6.24 16.89
CA LEU A 480 27.92 -7.37 16.13
C LEU A 480 26.92 -6.89 15.07
N VAL A 481 26.05 -5.94 15.42
CA VAL A 481 25.12 -5.30 14.47
C VAL A 481 25.91 -4.68 13.31
N HIS A 482 26.98 -3.94 13.60
CA HIS A 482 27.86 -3.33 12.60
C HIS A 482 28.48 -4.36 11.66
N ALA A 483 29.03 -5.45 12.20
CA ALA A 483 29.62 -6.52 11.39
C ALA A 483 28.58 -7.18 10.46
N LEU A 484 27.34 -7.40 10.94
CA LEU A 484 26.24 -7.93 10.13
C LEU A 484 25.77 -6.92 9.05
N ARG A 485 25.82 -5.61 9.33
CA ARG A 485 25.51 -4.56 8.36
C ARG A 485 26.52 -4.50 7.20
N ILE A 486 27.81 -4.70 7.47
CA ILE A 486 28.84 -4.79 6.43
C ILE A 486 28.52 -5.96 5.48
N LEU A 487 28.22 -7.13 6.05
CA LEU A 487 27.82 -8.30 5.25
C LEU A 487 26.56 -8.02 4.43
N LYS A 488 25.54 -7.39 5.03
CA LYS A 488 24.33 -6.95 4.31
C LYS A 488 24.70 -6.06 3.12
N GLN A 489 25.51 -5.02 3.31
CA GLN A 489 25.88 -4.07 2.26
C GLN A 489 26.59 -4.76 1.09
N ASP A 490 27.54 -5.65 1.38
CA ASP A 490 28.20 -6.44 0.35
C ASP A 490 27.21 -7.35 -0.42
N ARG A 491 26.25 -7.97 0.27
CA ARG A 491 25.22 -8.78 -0.41
C ARG A 491 24.28 -7.96 -1.27
N VAL A 492 23.93 -6.73 -0.86
CA VAL A 492 23.18 -5.79 -1.72
C VAL A 492 24.01 -5.45 -2.97
N ALA A 493 25.30 -5.17 -2.81
CA ALA A 493 26.19 -4.82 -3.90
C ALA A 493 26.29 -5.93 -4.97
N ARG A 494 26.21 -7.20 -4.55
CA ARG A 494 26.25 -8.39 -5.42
C ARG A 494 24.88 -8.83 -5.96
N ASP A 495 23.83 -8.04 -5.71
CA ASP A 495 22.43 -8.38 -6.00
C ASP A 495 21.95 -9.70 -5.35
N GLU A 496 22.58 -10.10 -4.23
CA GLU A 496 22.17 -11.25 -3.42
C GLU A 496 21.06 -10.85 -2.43
N ARG A 497 19.90 -10.45 -2.94
CA ARG A 497 18.81 -9.81 -2.16
C ARG A 497 18.32 -10.65 -0.97
N TRP A 498 18.18 -11.96 -1.14
CA TRP A 498 17.75 -12.86 -0.07
C TRP A 498 18.77 -12.93 1.08
N ASN A 499 20.06 -12.93 0.77
CA ASN A 499 21.12 -12.95 1.76
C ASN A 499 21.20 -11.61 2.50
N ALA A 500 21.11 -10.50 1.77
CA ALA A 500 21.04 -9.16 2.36
C ALA A 500 19.85 -9.02 3.32
N LEU A 501 18.68 -9.57 2.96
CA LEU A 501 17.50 -9.57 3.79
C LEU A 501 17.70 -10.36 5.08
N ALA A 502 18.35 -11.52 4.98
CA ALA A 502 18.66 -12.38 6.11
C ALA A 502 19.60 -11.68 7.11
N TYR A 503 20.65 -11.00 6.62
CA TYR A 503 21.53 -10.18 7.46
C TYR A 503 20.82 -8.97 8.07
N SER A 504 19.90 -8.33 7.33
CA SER A 504 19.10 -7.21 7.87
C SER A 504 18.20 -7.65 9.02
N ARG A 505 17.53 -8.81 8.89
CA ARG A 505 16.73 -9.40 9.98
C ARG A 505 17.59 -9.77 11.19
N ALA A 506 18.77 -10.36 10.95
CA ALA A 506 19.70 -10.72 12.01
C ALA A 506 20.21 -9.48 12.76
N ALA A 507 20.59 -8.42 12.06
CA ALA A 507 21.03 -7.15 12.65
C ALA A 507 19.93 -6.53 13.51
N ALA A 508 18.71 -6.41 13.00
CA ALA A 508 17.56 -5.91 13.76
C ALA A 508 17.27 -6.76 15.00
N MET A 509 17.34 -8.09 14.87
CA MET A 509 17.15 -9.00 16.00
C MET A 509 18.20 -8.76 17.09
N VAL A 510 19.48 -8.83 16.73
CA VAL A 510 20.61 -8.59 17.65
C VAL A 510 20.51 -7.22 18.32
N LYS A 511 20.12 -6.19 17.58
CA LYS A 511 19.96 -4.82 18.11
C LYS A 511 18.91 -4.74 19.21
N SER A 512 17.82 -5.50 19.11
CA SER A 512 16.74 -5.53 20.09
C SER A 512 17.06 -6.24 21.42
N PHE A 513 18.20 -6.94 21.53
CA PHE A 513 18.56 -7.60 22.78
C PHE A 513 18.96 -6.57 23.85
N PRO A 514 18.33 -6.60 25.04
CA PRO A 514 18.59 -5.64 26.11
C PRO A 514 19.92 -5.89 26.84
N HIS A 515 20.57 -7.02 26.58
CA HIS A 515 21.86 -7.40 27.16
C HIS A 515 22.80 -7.92 26.06
N ARG A 516 24.10 -8.00 26.38
CA ARG A 516 25.09 -8.62 25.50
C ARG A 516 24.76 -10.09 25.29
N ILE A 517 24.68 -10.51 24.03
CA ILE A 517 24.48 -11.91 23.65
C ILE A 517 25.72 -12.70 24.05
N ARG A 518 25.53 -13.86 24.69
CA ARG A 518 26.62 -14.70 25.18
C ARG A 518 26.65 -16.06 24.52
N SER A 519 25.52 -16.51 23.97
CA SER A 519 25.40 -17.78 23.27
C SER A 519 24.64 -17.62 21.96
N LYS A 520 25.00 -18.44 20.97
CA LYS A 520 24.22 -18.57 19.72
C LYS A 520 22.79 -19.08 19.96
N ASP A 521 22.55 -19.72 21.11
CA ASP A 521 21.23 -20.24 21.49
C ASP A 521 20.32 -19.16 22.09
N ASP A 522 20.85 -18.01 22.52
CA ASP A 522 20.06 -16.85 22.97
C ASP A 522 19.13 -16.34 21.85
N ILE A 523 19.47 -16.62 20.58
CA ILE A 523 18.76 -16.17 19.38
C ILE A 523 17.98 -17.31 18.71
N ARG A 524 17.92 -18.50 19.34
CA ARG A 524 17.37 -19.75 18.74
C ARG A 524 15.87 -19.70 18.48
N LEU A 525 15.09 -19.07 19.36
CA LEU A 525 13.61 -19.02 19.27
C LEU A 525 13.08 -17.96 18.31
N GLN A 526 13.94 -17.05 17.84
CA GLN A 526 13.52 -15.86 17.08
C GLN A 526 13.95 -15.89 15.60
N LEU A 527 14.83 -16.84 15.23
CA LEU A 527 15.27 -17.07 13.85
C LEU A 527 14.59 -18.29 13.20
N SER A 528 13.87 -19.11 13.98
CA SER A 528 13.13 -20.27 13.46
C SER A 528 11.93 -19.80 12.62
N TYR A 529 11.96 -20.10 11.33
CA TYR A 529 10.85 -19.88 10.41
C TYR A 529 9.72 -20.87 10.70
N ASP A 530 8.46 -20.44 10.54
CA ASP A 530 7.25 -21.26 10.73
C ASP A 530 7.34 -22.56 9.93
N SER A 531 7.20 -23.70 10.60
CA SER A 531 7.09 -25.02 9.98
C SER A 531 5.73 -25.27 9.30
N ASN A 532 4.85 -24.27 9.26
CA ASN A 532 3.56 -24.31 8.56
C ASN A 532 3.59 -23.65 7.17
N ASP A 533 4.74 -23.14 6.73
CA ASP A 533 4.93 -22.75 5.33
C ASP A 533 5.21 -24.01 4.50
N THR A 534 4.15 -24.60 3.96
CA THR A 534 4.16 -25.87 3.19
C THR A 534 4.67 -25.70 1.76
N VAL A 535 5.60 -24.78 1.54
CA VAL A 535 6.33 -24.64 0.29
C VAL A 535 7.81 -24.88 0.59
N HIS A 536 8.46 -25.72 -0.22
CA HIS A 536 9.87 -26.09 -0.14
C HIS A 536 10.86 -24.91 -0.20
N THR A 537 10.88 -24.00 0.78
CA THR A 537 12.00 -23.10 0.99
C THR A 537 12.94 -23.75 1.99
N LYS A 538 13.96 -24.44 1.46
CA LYS A 538 15.15 -24.81 2.24
C LYS A 538 15.59 -23.61 3.09
N ASN A 539 15.93 -23.88 4.34
CA ASN A 539 16.55 -22.99 5.35
C ASN A 539 17.86 -22.33 4.86
N ILE A 540 17.82 -21.50 3.83
CA ILE A 540 18.99 -20.80 3.30
C ILE A 540 19.16 -19.52 4.10
N GLY A 541 19.98 -19.58 5.15
CA GLY A 541 20.45 -18.39 5.87
C GLY A 541 20.67 -18.61 7.35
N GLU A 542 19.79 -19.34 8.04
CA GLU A 542 19.83 -19.48 9.50
C GLU A 542 21.14 -20.09 9.99
N LYS A 543 21.54 -21.25 9.43
CA LYS A 543 22.81 -21.92 9.81
C LYS A 543 24.04 -21.03 9.56
N LYS A 544 24.05 -20.29 8.44
CA LYS A 544 25.15 -19.38 8.09
C LYS A 544 25.21 -18.18 9.03
N ILE A 545 24.06 -17.56 9.34
CA ILE A 545 23.97 -16.44 10.27
C ILE A 545 24.39 -16.87 11.67
N ARG A 546 23.90 -18.02 12.15
CA ARG A 546 24.31 -18.57 13.45
C ARG A 546 25.81 -18.83 13.52
N ALA A 547 26.41 -19.35 12.45
CA ALA A 547 27.85 -19.53 12.36
C ALA A 547 28.62 -18.20 12.42
N LYS A 548 28.11 -17.13 11.78
CA LYS A 548 28.71 -15.78 11.85
C LYS A 548 28.60 -15.15 13.23
N ILE A 549 27.48 -15.35 13.90
CA ILE A 549 27.30 -14.88 15.29
C ILE A 549 28.21 -15.67 16.23
N GLU A 550 28.30 -16.98 16.06
CA GLU A 550 29.23 -17.83 16.83
C GLU A 550 30.70 -17.46 16.59
N GLU A 551 31.08 -17.16 15.34
CA GLU A 551 32.40 -16.61 15.01
C GLU A 551 32.67 -15.32 15.80
N TYR A 552 31.71 -14.39 15.79
CA TYR A 552 31.83 -13.14 16.55
C TYR A 552 31.94 -13.37 18.06
N LEU A 553 31.15 -14.28 18.63
CA LEU A 553 31.17 -14.59 20.06
C LEU A 553 32.52 -15.21 20.49
N ASN A 554 33.13 -16.02 19.62
CA ASN A 554 34.40 -16.69 19.91
C ASN A 554 35.62 -15.77 19.71
N TYR A 555 35.59 -14.88 18.72
CA TYR A 555 36.76 -14.13 18.29
C TYR A 555 36.62 -12.61 18.43
N GLY A 556 35.45 -12.10 18.81
CA GLY A 556 35.14 -10.66 18.88
C GLY A 556 34.99 -9.97 17.53
N ARG A 557 35.05 -10.72 16.42
CA ARG A 557 35.05 -10.21 15.05
C ARG A 557 34.45 -11.22 14.07
N ILE A 558 33.97 -10.72 12.93
CA ILE A 558 33.59 -11.56 11.79
C ILE A 558 34.63 -11.34 10.69
N SER A 559 35.45 -12.34 10.41
CA SER A 559 36.61 -12.23 9.52
C SER A 559 36.23 -11.79 8.11
N GLU A 560 35.08 -12.26 7.62
CA GLU A 560 34.54 -11.84 6.31
C GLU A 560 34.16 -10.36 6.31
N ALA A 561 33.55 -9.85 7.39
CA ALA A 561 33.17 -8.44 7.49
C ALA A 561 34.41 -7.55 7.55
N GLU A 562 35.44 -7.92 8.30
CA GLU A 562 36.71 -7.19 8.33
C GLU A 562 37.42 -7.19 6.97
N THR A 563 37.39 -8.32 6.27
CA THR A 563 38.00 -8.43 4.92
C THR A 563 37.28 -7.51 3.94
N ILE A 564 35.94 -7.48 3.98
CA ILE A 564 35.13 -6.59 3.15
C ILE A 564 35.41 -5.13 3.50
N GLN A 565 35.36 -4.76 4.78
CA GLN A 565 35.55 -3.38 5.23
C GLN A 565 36.94 -2.83 4.85
N ASN A 566 37.97 -3.67 4.87
CA ASN A 566 39.33 -3.28 4.52
C ASN A 566 39.62 -3.31 3.01
N SER A 567 38.72 -3.86 2.19
CA SER A 567 38.88 -3.91 0.74
C SER A 567 38.85 -2.52 0.10
N PRO A 568 39.85 -2.14 -0.74
CA PRO A 568 39.81 -0.91 -1.51
C PRO A 568 38.56 -0.77 -2.38
N SER A 569 38.12 -1.86 -3.01
CA SER A 569 36.90 -1.88 -3.83
C SER A 569 35.64 -1.60 -3.01
N HIS A 570 35.58 -2.08 -1.77
CA HIS A 570 34.43 -1.80 -0.90
C HIS A 570 34.42 -0.34 -0.39
N LYS A 571 35.60 0.23 -0.10
CA LYS A 571 35.73 1.66 0.24
C LYS A 571 35.28 2.55 -0.92
N LEU A 572 35.74 2.25 -2.13
CA LEU A 572 35.31 2.95 -3.34
C LEU A 572 33.80 2.77 -3.61
N TYR A 573 33.27 1.55 -3.43
CA TYR A 573 31.84 1.27 -3.54
C TYR A 573 31.00 2.14 -2.59
N ASN A 574 31.40 2.26 -1.32
CA ASN A 574 30.67 3.08 -0.34
C ASN A 574 30.72 4.57 -0.71
N ALA A 575 31.89 5.06 -1.14
CA ALA A 575 32.06 6.45 -1.61
C ALA A 575 31.32 6.73 -2.93
N LEU A 576 31.05 5.70 -3.74
CA LEU A 576 30.21 5.83 -4.93
C LEU A 576 28.72 5.85 -4.57
N CYS A 577 28.30 5.07 -3.57
CA CYS A 577 26.90 5.05 -3.12
C CYS A 577 26.46 6.36 -2.43
N SER A 578 27.40 7.20 -1.98
CA SER A 578 27.11 8.53 -1.44
C SER A 578 26.93 9.58 -2.54
N ILE A 579 27.36 9.29 -3.77
CA ILE A 579 27.17 10.16 -4.92
C ILE A 579 25.73 10.04 -5.41
N GLN A 580 25.07 11.20 -5.55
CA GLN A 580 23.71 11.30 -6.05
C GLN A 580 23.58 10.65 -7.44
N GLY A 581 22.53 9.86 -7.65
CA GLY A 581 22.26 9.19 -8.92
C GLY A 581 23.04 7.88 -9.12
N ILE A 582 23.98 7.54 -8.23
CA ILE A 582 24.73 6.29 -8.26
C ILE A 582 24.13 5.31 -7.25
N GLY A 583 23.25 4.43 -7.73
CA GLY A 583 22.72 3.33 -6.94
C GLY A 583 23.74 2.19 -6.70
N PRO A 584 23.42 1.23 -5.79
CA PRO A 584 24.28 0.09 -5.46
C PRO A 584 24.84 -0.66 -6.67
N ARG A 585 24.02 -0.89 -7.70
CA ARG A 585 24.45 -1.59 -8.92
C ARG A 585 25.54 -0.82 -9.67
N ARG A 586 25.31 0.47 -9.94
CA ARG A 586 26.28 1.33 -10.65
C ARG A 586 27.54 1.53 -9.81
N ALA A 587 27.41 1.70 -8.50
CA ALA A 587 28.56 1.77 -7.59
C ALA A 587 29.38 0.47 -7.64
N TYR A 588 28.73 -0.69 -7.68
CA TYR A 588 29.40 -1.99 -7.79
C TYR A 588 30.13 -2.13 -9.12
N GLU A 589 29.47 -1.82 -10.24
CA GLU A 589 30.07 -1.83 -11.58
C GLU A 589 31.31 -0.92 -11.65
N LEU A 590 31.19 0.32 -11.20
CA LEU A 590 32.29 1.30 -11.19
C LEU A 590 33.45 0.89 -10.28
N SER A 591 33.17 0.35 -9.09
CA SER A 591 34.20 -0.13 -8.16
C SER A 591 35.05 -1.28 -8.70
N ARG A 592 34.58 -1.95 -9.77
CA ARG A 592 35.25 -3.08 -10.42
C ARG A 592 35.90 -2.74 -11.76
N THR A 593 35.86 -1.47 -12.18
CA THR A 593 36.56 -0.98 -13.38
C THR A 593 38.09 -0.88 -13.22
N GLY A 594 38.62 -1.31 -12.07
CA GLY A 594 40.03 -1.20 -11.71
C GLY A 594 40.43 0.18 -11.18
N ALA A 595 39.49 1.13 -11.06
CA ALA A 595 39.74 2.40 -10.41
C ALA A 595 39.97 2.22 -8.90
N SER A 596 40.88 3.00 -8.35
CA SER A 596 41.29 2.95 -6.94
C SER A 596 40.72 4.09 -6.09
N SER A 597 40.19 5.14 -6.73
CA SER A 597 39.64 6.34 -6.07
C SER A 597 38.53 6.99 -6.89
N LEU A 598 37.76 7.90 -6.26
CA LEU A 598 36.79 8.74 -6.98
C LEU A 598 37.47 9.69 -7.98
N GLY A 599 38.64 10.23 -7.65
CA GLY A 599 39.38 11.14 -8.55
C GLY A 599 39.75 10.47 -9.88
N GLU A 600 40.17 9.21 -9.83
CA GLU A 600 40.45 8.43 -11.04
C GLU A 600 39.19 8.20 -11.89
N LEU A 601 38.02 8.06 -11.26
CA LEU A 601 36.74 7.95 -11.98
C LEU A 601 36.29 9.30 -12.59
N VAL A 602 36.66 10.42 -11.96
CA VAL A 602 36.46 11.76 -12.52
C VAL A 602 37.34 11.95 -13.77
N GLU A 603 38.63 11.60 -13.70
CA GLU A 603 39.55 11.66 -14.85
C GLU A 603 39.08 10.79 -16.03
N ARG A 604 38.48 9.62 -15.72
CA ARG A 604 37.89 8.73 -16.72
C ARG A 604 36.53 9.21 -17.26
N GLY A 605 36.00 10.33 -16.78
CA GLY A 605 34.69 10.86 -17.17
C GLY A 605 33.50 9.99 -16.75
N SER A 606 33.69 9.08 -15.78
CA SER A 606 32.64 8.17 -15.31
C SER A 606 31.68 8.83 -14.31
N ILE A 607 32.17 9.86 -13.61
CA ILE A 607 31.48 10.73 -12.64
C ILE A 607 32.02 12.16 -12.76
N THR A 608 31.32 13.16 -12.23
CA THR A 608 31.77 14.57 -12.27
C THR A 608 32.45 14.99 -10.96
N GLN A 609 33.33 15.99 -11.03
CA GLN A 609 33.93 16.58 -9.82
C GLN A 609 32.89 17.28 -8.94
N GLU A 610 31.86 17.88 -9.54
CA GLU A 610 30.76 18.52 -8.83
C GLU A 610 29.97 17.52 -7.99
N ASP A 611 29.68 16.33 -8.54
CA ASP A 611 28.99 15.25 -7.83
C ASP A 611 29.82 14.73 -6.64
N VAL A 612 31.14 14.64 -6.80
CA VAL A 612 32.06 14.23 -5.72
C VAL A 612 32.07 15.28 -4.61
N THR A 613 32.19 16.56 -4.96
CA THR A 613 32.19 17.66 -3.97
C THR A 613 30.86 17.71 -3.21
N LEU A 614 29.72 17.56 -3.91
CA LEU A 614 28.41 17.50 -3.27
C LEU A 614 28.31 16.29 -2.34
N ALA A 615 28.75 15.10 -2.78
CA ALA A 615 28.73 13.88 -1.97
C ALA A 615 29.50 14.06 -0.65
N GLN A 616 30.65 14.74 -0.67
CA GLN A 616 31.42 15.04 0.55
C GLN A 616 30.62 15.87 1.57
N HIS A 617 29.77 16.81 1.11
CA HIS A 617 28.90 17.57 1.99
C HIS A 617 27.73 16.72 2.53
N LEU A 618 27.19 15.83 1.69
CA LEU A 618 26.05 14.97 2.02
C LEU A 618 26.42 13.77 2.91
N GLU A 619 27.70 13.36 2.94
CA GLU A 619 28.21 12.31 3.84
C GLU A 619 28.32 12.77 5.30
N LEU A 620 28.42 14.08 5.54
CA LEU A 620 28.50 14.63 6.88
C LEU A 620 27.16 14.46 7.60
N GLY A 621 27.19 13.85 8.79
CA GLY A 621 26.03 13.79 9.68
C GLY A 621 25.44 15.19 9.94
N ILE A 622 24.12 15.28 9.96
CA ILE A 622 23.38 16.52 10.20
C ILE A 622 22.97 16.59 11.67
N PRO A 623 23.56 17.46 12.50
CA PRO A 623 23.20 17.58 13.91
C PRO A 623 21.74 17.96 14.10
N ARG A 624 21.13 17.53 15.21
CA ARG A 624 19.71 17.80 15.52
C ARG A 624 19.36 19.30 15.47
N THR A 625 20.25 20.16 15.95
CA THR A 625 20.05 21.62 15.93
C THR A 625 19.98 22.16 14.50
N GLU A 626 20.79 21.63 13.60
CA GLU A 626 20.79 21.98 12.18
C GLU A 626 19.52 21.47 11.48
N VAL A 627 19.09 20.23 11.77
CA VAL A 627 17.81 19.69 11.28
C VAL A 627 16.64 20.59 11.68
N SER A 628 16.55 20.96 12.96
CA SER A 628 15.51 21.86 13.46
C SER A 628 15.56 23.24 12.79
N SER A 629 16.76 23.78 12.55
CA SER A 629 16.97 25.07 11.89
C SER A 629 16.46 25.06 10.44
N ILE A 630 16.87 24.07 9.66
CA ILE A 630 16.46 23.90 8.26
C ILE A 630 14.95 23.67 8.17
N ALA A 631 14.39 22.80 9.02
CA ALA A 631 12.95 22.59 9.08
C ALA A 631 12.19 23.88 9.48
N GLY A 632 12.77 24.68 10.39
CA GLY A 632 12.23 25.99 10.76
C GLY A 632 12.10 26.93 9.56
N VAL A 633 13.11 26.99 8.70
CA VAL A 633 13.13 27.84 7.49
C VAL A 633 12.10 27.36 6.46
N VAL A 634 11.98 26.04 6.26
CA VAL A 634 10.94 25.46 5.40
C VAL A 634 9.55 25.83 5.94
N MET A 635 9.32 25.67 7.24
CA MET A 635 8.02 25.92 7.85
C MET A 635 7.68 27.41 7.96
N GLU A 636 8.65 28.31 8.12
CA GLU A 636 8.44 29.75 8.05
C GLU A 636 7.90 30.15 6.67
N ASN A 637 8.51 29.63 5.60
CA ASN A 637 8.05 29.87 4.23
C ASN A 637 6.71 29.18 3.94
N ALA A 638 6.51 27.95 4.42
CA ALA A 638 5.22 27.26 4.33
C ALA A 638 4.07 28.09 4.93
N ARG A 639 4.29 28.68 6.11
CA ARG A 639 3.28 29.52 6.80
C ARG A 639 2.90 30.80 6.06
N THR A 640 3.74 31.27 5.13
CA THR A 640 3.39 32.42 4.27
C THR A 640 2.42 32.05 3.15
N LEU A 641 2.40 30.78 2.74
CA LEU A 641 1.58 30.26 1.66
C LEU A 641 0.31 29.56 2.16
N LEU A 642 0.34 29.10 3.41
CA LEU A 642 -0.67 28.27 4.03
C LEU A 642 -0.84 28.70 5.50
N PRO A 643 -2.02 29.16 5.93
CA PRO A 643 -2.25 29.47 7.34
C PRO A 643 -2.21 28.19 8.17
N HIS A 644 -1.48 28.19 9.29
CA HIS A 644 -1.48 27.09 10.29
C HIS A 644 -1.29 25.64 9.76
N PRO A 645 -0.25 25.34 8.95
CA PRO A 645 0.05 23.99 8.53
C PRO A 645 0.43 23.09 9.73
N THR A 646 -0.09 21.86 9.72
CA THR A 646 0.37 20.79 10.61
C THR A 646 1.61 20.15 9.99
N HIS A 647 2.63 19.84 10.79
CA HIS A 647 3.86 19.25 10.28
C HIS A 647 4.52 18.31 11.28
N ALA A 648 5.40 17.44 10.78
CA ALA A 648 6.24 16.56 11.57
C ALA A 648 7.62 16.40 10.92
N ILE A 649 8.69 16.57 11.70
CA ILE A 649 10.04 16.16 11.29
C ILE A 649 10.15 14.66 11.56
N CYS A 650 10.40 13.87 10.52
CA CYS A 650 10.39 12.40 10.57
C CYS A 650 11.82 11.82 10.54
N GLY A 651 11.99 10.62 9.97
CA GLY A 651 13.29 10.02 9.74
C GLY A 651 14.13 9.74 10.98
N GLY A 652 15.46 9.80 10.79
CA GLY A 652 16.44 9.59 11.87
C GLY A 652 16.29 10.58 13.02
N TYR A 653 15.89 11.81 12.73
CA TYR A 653 15.64 12.84 13.72
C TYR A 653 14.54 12.43 14.70
N ARG A 654 13.39 11.96 14.20
CA ARG A 654 12.28 11.52 15.04
C ARG A 654 12.60 10.26 15.86
N ARG A 655 13.48 9.40 15.35
CA ARG A 655 13.97 8.21 16.08
C ARG A 655 15.08 8.50 17.10
N GLY A 656 15.34 9.77 17.39
CA GLY A 656 16.27 10.19 18.43
C GLY A 656 17.75 10.16 18.05
N LYS A 657 18.11 10.00 16.76
CA LYS A 657 19.52 10.05 16.36
C LYS A 657 20.14 11.41 16.67
N SER A 658 21.39 11.42 17.13
CA SER A 658 22.17 12.64 17.37
C SER A 658 22.52 13.36 16.07
N GLU A 659 22.67 12.59 14.99
CA GLU A 659 22.94 13.06 13.63
C GLU A 659 22.04 12.30 12.64
N SER A 660 21.51 13.02 11.65
CA SER A 660 20.68 12.45 10.58
C SER A 660 21.42 12.47 9.24
N ASN A 661 21.01 11.64 8.28
CA ASN A 661 21.60 11.63 6.93
C ASN A 661 20.89 12.63 5.99
N ASP A 662 19.64 12.92 6.29
CA ASP A 662 18.69 13.73 5.54
C ASP A 662 17.64 14.31 6.51
N ILE A 663 16.81 15.21 5.99
CA ILE A 663 15.81 15.95 6.74
C ILE A 663 14.45 15.67 6.10
N ASP A 664 13.66 14.80 6.73
CA ASP A 664 12.31 14.44 6.29
C ASP A 664 11.28 15.36 6.98
N ILE A 665 10.55 16.17 6.20
CA ILE A 665 9.55 17.10 6.70
C ILE A 665 8.20 16.74 6.07
N LEU A 666 7.27 16.26 6.89
CA LEU A 666 5.90 16.00 6.49
C LEU A 666 5.03 17.23 6.82
N ILE A 667 4.19 17.67 5.88
CA ILE A 667 3.30 18.83 6.00
C ILE A 667 1.89 18.41 5.56
N THR A 668 0.87 18.81 6.33
CA THR A 668 -0.53 18.65 5.97
C THR A 668 -1.36 19.87 6.39
N HIS A 669 -2.58 19.97 5.87
CA HIS A 669 -3.50 21.04 6.24
C HIS A 669 -4.96 20.62 6.12
N HIS A 670 -5.72 20.81 7.21
CA HIS A 670 -7.15 20.52 7.23
C HIS A 670 -7.92 21.53 6.37
N GLY A 671 -8.62 21.03 5.34
CA GLY A 671 -9.48 21.86 4.48
C GLY A 671 -8.89 22.23 3.11
N TYR A 672 -7.72 21.70 2.75
CA TYR A 672 -7.18 21.80 1.39
C TYR A 672 -7.55 20.58 0.56
N THR A 673 -7.91 20.80 -0.70
CA THR A 673 -8.08 19.75 -1.71
C THR A 673 -6.72 19.23 -2.19
N LEU A 674 -6.70 18.07 -2.86
CA LEU A 674 -5.48 17.48 -3.44
C LEU A 674 -4.77 18.44 -4.40
N GLN A 675 -5.54 19.11 -5.27
CA GLN A 675 -5.01 20.12 -6.18
C GLN A 675 -4.33 21.28 -5.43
N GLN A 676 -4.97 21.81 -4.39
CA GLN A 676 -4.40 22.91 -3.59
C GLN A 676 -3.12 22.48 -2.85
N MET A 677 -3.03 21.21 -2.44
CA MET A 677 -1.82 20.66 -1.81
C MET A 677 -0.66 20.53 -2.82
N ASN A 678 -0.93 20.14 -4.06
CA ASN A 678 0.06 20.14 -5.15
C ASN A 678 0.56 21.53 -5.48
N GLU A 679 -0.36 22.48 -5.65
CA GLU A 679 -0.04 23.88 -5.93
C GLU A 679 0.78 24.48 -4.78
N PHE A 680 0.42 24.17 -3.52
CA PHE A 680 1.18 24.57 -2.34
C PHE A 680 2.63 24.07 -2.40
N LEU A 681 2.88 22.78 -2.67
CA LEU A 681 4.23 22.24 -2.74
C LEU A 681 5.06 22.91 -3.85
N ALA A 682 4.46 23.12 -5.03
CA ALA A 682 5.13 23.81 -6.13
C ALA A 682 5.45 25.28 -5.80
N ASN A 683 4.55 25.97 -5.11
CA ASN A 683 4.76 27.35 -4.66
C ASN A 683 5.84 27.44 -3.59
N LEU A 684 5.85 26.51 -2.64
CA LEU A 684 6.88 26.41 -1.61
C LEU A 684 8.25 26.13 -2.25
N ALA A 685 8.32 25.19 -3.18
CA ALA A 685 9.55 24.86 -3.91
C ALA A 685 10.15 26.08 -4.60
N ARG A 686 9.34 26.79 -5.41
CA ARG A 686 9.75 28.01 -6.12
C ARG A 686 10.25 29.07 -5.16
N ARG A 687 9.52 29.32 -4.07
CA ARG A 687 9.92 30.29 -3.06
C ARG A 687 11.27 29.96 -2.42
N LEU A 688 11.49 28.69 -2.07
CA LEU A 688 12.77 28.25 -1.50
C LEU A 688 13.91 28.36 -2.52
N GLN A 689 13.64 28.17 -3.82
CA GLN A 689 14.62 28.39 -4.91
C GLN A 689 14.93 29.86 -5.12
N ASP A 690 13.92 30.73 -5.14
CA ASP A 690 14.07 32.18 -5.32
C ASP A 690 14.90 32.81 -4.18
N MET A 691 14.81 32.25 -2.98
CA MET A 691 15.65 32.63 -1.84
C MET A 691 17.08 32.09 -1.91
N GLY A 692 17.41 31.23 -2.88
CA GLY A 692 18.67 30.50 -2.95
C GLY A 692 18.83 29.45 -1.85
N PHE A 693 17.76 29.10 -1.14
CA PHE A 693 17.80 28.09 -0.07
C PHE A 693 17.79 26.68 -0.65
N LEU A 694 16.85 26.39 -1.54
CA LEU A 694 16.78 25.14 -2.31
C LEU A 694 17.68 25.29 -3.55
N THR A 695 18.90 24.76 -3.46
CA THR A 695 19.94 24.95 -4.48
C THR A 695 19.86 23.93 -5.61
N LYS A 696 19.31 22.75 -5.35
CA LYS A 696 19.08 21.70 -6.37
C LYS A 696 17.75 21.00 -6.11
N LEU A 697 16.84 21.06 -7.07
CA LEU A 697 15.64 20.22 -7.08
C LEU A 697 16.00 18.88 -7.73
N MET A 698 15.88 17.78 -6.98
CA MET A 698 16.25 16.44 -7.47
C MET A 698 15.06 15.72 -8.09
N ARG A 699 13.89 15.83 -7.44
CA ARG A 699 12.64 15.23 -7.90
C ARG A 699 11.48 15.99 -7.30
N GLN A 700 10.43 16.19 -8.08
CA GLN A 700 9.14 16.63 -7.59
C GLN A 700 8.06 15.71 -8.14
N LEU A 701 7.32 15.06 -7.25
CA LEU A 701 6.16 14.24 -7.56
C LEU A 701 4.92 14.97 -7.07
N SER A 702 3.93 15.09 -7.95
CA SER A 702 2.62 15.65 -7.60
C SER A 702 1.66 14.53 -7.16
N LEU A 703 0.75 14.83 -6.26
CA LEU A 703 -0.42 14.01 -5.93
C LEU A 703 -1.20 13.74 -7.21
N SER A 704 -1.49 12.47 -7.51
CA SER A 704 -2.33 12.09 -8.65
C SER A 704 -3.78 11.90 -8.20
N ASP A 705 -4.72 12.54 -8.89
CA ASP A 705 -6.16 12.25 -8.78
C ASP A 705 -6.48 10.91 -9.45
N GLY A 706 -6.28 9.80 -8.73
CA GLY A 706 -7.06 8.57 -8.86
C GLY A 706 -7.23 7.87 -10.22
N HIS A 707 -6.40 8.14 -11.24
CA HIS A 707 -6.46 7.42 -12.53
C HIS A 707 -5.32 6.43 -12.77
N SER A 708 -4.49 6.18 -11.75
CA SER A 708 -3.55 5.07 -11.74
C SER A 708 -3.93 4.11 -10.61
N ASP A 709 -3.69 2.79 -10.78
CA ASP A 709 -3.96 1.73 -9.79
C ASP A 709 -3.20 1.89 -8.44
N LYS A 710 -2.62 3.07 -8.18
CA LYS A 710 -1.92 3.47 -6.97
C LYS A 710 -2.49 4.82 -6.53
N HIS A 711 -3.41 4.84 -5.57
CA HIS A 711 -3.83 6.08 -4.90
C HIS A 711 -2.71 6.54 -3.95
N ASP A 712 -1.69 7.20 -4.49
CA ASP A 712 -0.64 7.85 -3.71
C ASP A 712 -1.11 9.26 -3.30
N TYR A 713 -1.64 9.39 -2.08
CA TYR A 713 -2.08 10.66 -1.46
C TYR A 713 -0.93 11.52 -0.89
N GLN A 714 0.29 11.37 -1.43
CA GLN A 714 1.41 12.25 -1.09
C GLN A 714 2.04 12.93 -2.32
N SER A 715 2.41 14.19 -2.13
CA SER A 715 3.23 15.01 -3.01
C SER A 715 4.63 15.06 -2.41
N THR A 716 5.68 14.83 -3.18
CA THR A 716 7.05 14.72 -2.64
C THR A 716 8.02 15.61 -3.39
N LEU A 717 8.74 16.44 -2.67
CA LEU A 717 9.90 17.19 -3.16
C LEU A 717 11.15 16.63 -2.51
N LEU A 718 12.08 16.18 -3.34
CA LEU A 718 13.42 15.78 -2.93
C LEU A 718 14.40 16.85 -3.40
N GLY A 719 15.15 17.45 -2.48
CA GLY A 719 15.98 18.61 -2.75
C GLY A 719 17.30 18.65 -1.98
N VAL A 720 18.19 19.55 -2.41
CA VAL A 720 19.41 19.93 -1.69
C VAL A 720 19.28 21.38 -1.26
N VAL A 721 19.50 21.65 0.02
CA VAL A 721 19.47 22.99 0.58
C VAL A 721 20.86 23.46 1.02
N ALA A 722 21.09 24.75 0.90
CA ALA A 722 22.24 25.43 1.47
C ALA A 722 21.98 25.73 2.96
N SER A 723 22.71 25.06 3.83
CA SER A 723 22.80 25.40 5.25
C SER A 723 23.82 26.52 5.41
N SER A 724 23.36 27.73 5.70
CA SER A 724 24.19 28.91 5.96
C SER A 724 23.58 29.75 7.07
N SER A 725 24.40 30.53 7.78
CA SER A 725 23.94 31.45 8.83
C SER A 725 23.15 32.65 8.27
N LYS A 726 23.23 32.91 6.95
CA LYS A 726 22.46 33.94 6.22
C LYS A 726 22.31 33.56 4.75
N TYR A 727 21.09 33.35 4.29
CA TYR A 727 20.77 33.10 2.88
C TYR A 727 21.14 34.33 2.03
N GLY A 728 21.93 34.13 0.97
CA GLY A 728 22.42 35.19 0.10
C GLY A 728 23.85 35.71 0.38
N THR A 729 24.65 35.05 1.23
CA THR A 729 26.07 35.37 1.36
C THR A 729 26.90 34.65 0.28
N THR A 730 27.87 35.35 -0.31
CA THR A 730 28.76 34.84 -1.36
C THR A 730 30.01 34.15 -0.80
N ASP A 731 30.08 33.91 0.52
CA ASP A 731 31.27 33.32 1.15
C ASP A 731 31.19 31.79 1.09
N SER A 732 31.72 31.23 0.01
CA SER A 732 31.68 29.80 -0.31
C SER A 732 32.33 28.89 0.74
N ALA A 733 33.10 29.45 1.69
CA ALA A 733 33.83 28.70 2.71
C ALA A 733 32.95 28.24 3.90
N GLN A 734 31.73 28.75 4.07
CA GLN A 734 30.86 28.44 5.22
C GLN A 734 29.55 27.74 4.88
N VAL A 735 29.29 27.43 3.61
CA VAL A 735 28.03 26.82 3.17
C VAL A 735 28.15 25.30 3.15
N THR A 736 27.30 24.61 3.92
CA THR A 736 27.18 23.15 3.86
C THR A 736 25.90 22.77 3.10
N PHE A 737 25.94 21.74 2.27
CA PHE A 737 24.76 21.31 1.50
C PHE A 737 24.12 20.11 2.20
N ARG A 738 22.79 20.14 2.39
CA ARG A 738 22.03 19.10 3.10
C ARG A 738 20.91 18.56 2.21
N ARG A 739 20.62 17.26 2.29
CA ARG A 739 19.42 16.68 1.67
C ARG A 739 18.19 16.98 2.51
N VAL A 740 17.12 17.40 1.84
CA VAL A 740 15.81 17.62 2.44
C VAL A 740 14.75 16.93 1.58
N ASP A 741 13.87 16.21 2.24
CA ASP A 741 12.71 15.58 1.65
C ASP A 741 11.48 16.27 2.27
N ILE A 742 10.72 17.00 1.44
CA ILE A 742 9.49 17.70 1.84
C ILE A 742 8.31 16.93 1.28
N ILE A 743 7.44 16.47 2.16
CA ILE A 743 6.29 15.64 1.83
C ILE A 743 5.04 16.39 2.22
N VAL A 744 4.10 16.52 1.28
CA VAL A 744 2.81 17.18 1.46
C VAL A 744 1.72 16.14 1.29
N CYS A 745 0.91 15.93 2.32
CA CYS A 745 0.00 14.80 2.37
C CYS A 745 -1.43 15.14 2.79
N HIS A 746 -2.36 14.27 2.43
CA HIS A 746 -3.76 14.44 2.80
C HIS A 746 -3.96 14.32 4.33
N PRO A 747 -4.83 15.13 4.96
CA PRO A 747 -5.03 15.07 6.41
C PRO A 747 -5.44 13.69 6.95
N HIS A 748 -6.17 12.89 6.15
CA HIS A 748 -6.56 11.52 6.52
C HIS A 748 -5.38 10.53 6.53
N SER A 749 -4.32 10.77 5.76
CA SER A 749 -3.13 9.92 5.70
C SER A 749 -2.01 10.36 6.64
N PHE A 750 -2.10 11.57 7.23
CA PHE A 750 -1.00 12.19 7.98
C PHE A 750 -0.33 11.28 9.00
N HIS A 751 -1.09 10.62 9.90
CA HIS A 751 -0.49 9.76 10.92
C HIS A 751 0.14 8.48 10.36
N LEU A 752 -0.38 7.97 9.24
CA LEU A 752 0.17 6.83 8.55
C LEU A 752 1.47 7.20 7.83
N GLU A 753 1.53 8.39 7.25
CA GLU A 753 2.74 8.92 6.64
C GLU A 753 3.80 9.28 7.67
N VAL A 754 3.41 9.83 8.84
CA VAL A 754 4.33 9.99 9.97
C VAL A 754 4.94 8.64 10.35
N LEU A 755 4.15 7.57 10.46
CA LEU A 755 4.65 6.23 10.76
C LEU A 755 5.65 5.76 9.68
N ALA A 756 5.27 5.86 8.40
CA ALA A 756 6.06 5.41 7.27
C ALA A 756 7.40 6.15 7.14
N TRP A 757 7.37 7.48 7.18
CA TRP A 757 8.55 8.34 7.05
C TRP A 757 9.38 8.40 8.34
N THR A 758 8.84 8.00 9.50
CA THR A 758 9.64 7.80 10.71
C THR A 758 10.58 6.61 10.57
N GLY A 759 10.15 5.55 9.86
CA GLY A 759 10.93 4.31 9.73
C GLY A 759 11.21 3.62 11.08
N SER A 760 12.27 2.83 11.21
CA SER A 760 13.32 2.50 10.22
C SER A 760 12.84 1.55 9.12
N VAL A 761 13.64 1.39 8.05
CA VAL A 761 13.31 0.53 6.89
C VAL A 761 12.89 -0.89 7.29
N MET A 762 13.58 -1.48 8.26
CA MET A 762 13.29 -2.84 8.71
C MET A 762 12.03 -2.89 9.61
N TYR A 763 11.77 -1.84 10.39
CA TYR A 763 10.51 -1.69 11.14
C TYR A 763 9.31 -1.70 10.18
N GLU A 764 9.34 -0.80 9.18
CA GLU A 764 8.31 -0.65 8.15
C GLU A 764 8.08 -1.93 7.35
N ARG A 765 9.16 -2.59 6.94
CA ARG A 765 9.07 -3.83 6.16
C ARG A 765 8.37 -4.96 6.93
N ASP A 766 8.71 -5.15 8.19
CA ASP A 766 8.07 -6.18 9.02
C ASP A 766 6.65 -5.79 9.44
N LEU A 767 6.39 -4.48 9.60
CA LEU A 767 5.06 -3.94 9.83
C LEU A 767 4.13 -4.27 8.66
N ARG A 768 4.54 -3.92 7.43
CA ARG A 768 3.79 -4.25 6.20
C ARG A 768 3.59 -5.76 6.02
N ALA A 769 4.63 -6.56 6.28
CA ALA A 769 4.54 -8.02 6.22
C ALA A 769 3.57 -8.60 7.27
N PHE A 770 3.45 -7.94 8.43
CA PHE A 770 2.56 -8.36 9.51
C PHE A 770 1.09 -8.05 9.21
N VAL A 771 0.79 -6.84 8.75
CA VAL A 771 -0.58 -6.44 8.39
C VAL A 771 -1.07 -7.19 7.14
N LYS A 772 -0.16 -7.51 6.20
CA LYS A 772 -0.48 -8.38 5.05
C LYS A 772 -1.01 -9.75 5.45
N ARG A 773 -0.47 -10.35 6.53
CA ARG A 773 -0.99 -11.62 7.08
C ARG A 773 -2.37 -11.49 7.75
N ARG A 774 -2.88 -10.27 7.90
CA ARG A 774 -4.24 -9.95 8.35
C ARG A 774 -5.11 -9.42 7.23
N ASN A 775 -4.78 -9.73 5.98
CA ASN A 775 -5.56 -9.32 4.81
C ASN A 775 -5.62 -7.80 4.64
N LEU A 776 -4.59 -7.08 5.09
CA LEU A 776 -4.44 -5.64 4.87
C LEU A 776 -3.17 -5.35 4.07
N LYS A 777 -3.29 -4.54 3.02
CA LYS A 777 -2.16 -3.96 2.30
C LYS A 777 -1.86 -2.59 2.88
N LEU A 778 -0.61 -2.33 3.22
CA LEU A 778 -0.20 -1.04 3.78
C LEU A 778 0.81 -0.36 2.86
N ASN A 779 0.45 0.85 2.43
CA ASN A 779 1.31 1.77 1.72
C ASN A 779 1.68 2.95 2.65
N ALA A 780 2.47 3.90 2.16
CA ALA A 780 2.85 5.07 2.94
C ALA A 780 1.64 5.95 3.28
N SER A 781 0.68 6.06 2.35
CA SER A 781 -0.47 6.97 2.43
C SER A 781 -1.82 6.31 2.74
N SER A 782 -1.93 4.98 2.59
CA SER A 782 -3.22 4.28 2.70
C SER A 782 -3.10 2.86 3.24
N VAL A 783 -4.20 2.38 3.83
CA VAL A 783 -4.42 0.97 4.18
C VAL A 783 -5.52 0.44 3.27
N TYR A 784 -5.31 -0.70 2.63
CA TYR A 784 -6.32 -1.37 1.83
C TYR A 784 -6.63 -2.74 2.43
N ASN A 785 -7.83 -3.22 2.21
CA ASN A 785 -8.13 -4.62 2.41
C ASN A 785 -7.59 -5.42 1.21
N GLU A 786 -6.71 -6.40 1.45
CA GLU A 786 -6.02 -7.17 0.41
C GLU A 786 -6.99 -7.94 -0.51
N HIS A 787 -8.19 -8.29 -0.02
CA HIS A 787 -9.16 -9.08 -0.80
C HIS A 787 -10.06 -8.20 -1.65
N THR A 788 -10.54 -7.10 -1.07
CA THR A 788 -11.50 -6.22 -1.75
C THR A 788 -10.81 -5.10 -2.54
N ASN A 789 -9.53 -4.85 -2.25
CA ASN A 789 -8.77 -3.67 -2.70
C ASN A 789 -9.43 -2.33 -2.30
N ASN A 790 -10.43 -2.36 -1.41
CA ASN A 790 -11.04 -1.15 -0.88
C ASN A 790 -10.11 -0.52 0.15
N GLU A 791 -10.01 0.81 0.07
CA GLU A 791 -9.33 1.57 1.10
C GLU A 791 -10.08 1.46 2.43
N VAL A 792 -9.32 1.26 3.51
CA VAL A 792 -9.83 1.20 4.87
C VAL A 792 -10.01 2.62 5.36
N ASP A 793 -11.20 2.93 5.87
CA ASP A 793 -11.47 4.25 6.42
C ASP A 793 -10.62 4.54 7.66
N LEU A 794 -9.72 5.53 7.53
CA LEU A 794 -8.87 6.03 8.62
C LEU A 794 -9.42 7.32 9.24
N SER A 795 -10.64 7.75 8.90
CA SER A 795 -11.26 8.99 9.37
C SER A 795 -11.40 9.09 10.89
N GLY A 796 -11.33 7.97 11.62
CA GLY A 796 -11.33 7.88 13.09
C GLY A 796 -9.94 7.90 13.73
N ILE A 797 -8.87 7.80 12.96
CA ILE A 797 -7.49 7.80 13.49
C ILE A 797 -7.09 9.24 13.84
N ARG A 798 -6.58 9.42 15.08
CA ARG A 798 -6.23 10.74 15.65
C ARG A 798 -4.77 10.83 16.09
N SER A 799 -4.06 9.71 16.06
CA SER A 799 -2.66 9.64 16.46
C SER A 799 -2.02 8.40 15.86
N GLU A 800 -0.70 8.40 15.84
CA GLU A 800 0.09 7.23 15.47
C GLU A 800 -0.14 6.05 16.43
N ARG A 801 -0.40 6.33 17.72
CA ARG A 801 -0.73 5.28 18.71
C ARG A 801 -2.07 4.63 18.41
N HIS A 802 -3.08 5.43 18.07
CA HIS A 802 -4.38 4.91 17.61
C HIS A 802 -4.24 4.09 16.33
N LEU A 803 -3.40 4.53 15.38
CA LEU A 803 -3.12 3.78 14.16
C LEU A 803 -2.48 2.41 14.46
N LEU A 804 -1.48 2.35 15.32
CA LEU A 804 -0.84 1.08 15.69
C LEU A 804 -1.80 0.16 16.44
N ALA A 805 -2.61 0.69 17.35
CA ALA A 805 -3.66 -0.07 18.03
C ALA A 805 -4.69 -0.63 17.03
N PHE A 806 -5.13 0.17 16.06
CA PHE A 806 -6.02 -0.23 14.96
C PHE A 806 -5.41 -1.37 14.12
N LEU A 807 -4.10 -1.32 13.87
CA LEU A 807 -3.36 -2.36 13.14
C LEU A 807 -3.00 -3.58 14.03
N HIS A 808 -3.47 -3.63 15.28
CA HIS A 808 -3.14 -4.65 16.28
C HIS A 808 -1.62 -4.82 16.51
N LEU A 809 -0.93 -3.68 16.62
CA LEU A 809 0.50 -3.58 16.93
C LEU A 809 0.70 -2.95 18.30
N PRO A 810 1.75 -3.36 19.03
CA PRO A 810 2.12 -2.67 20.26
C PRO A 810 2.57 -1.24 19.95
N TRP A 811 2.21 -0.30 20.83
CA TRP A 811 2.81 1.03 20.78
C TRP A 811 4.31 0.93 21.08
N ILE A 812 5.13 1.33 20.11
CA ILE A 812 6.58 1.46 20.28
C ILE A 812 6.93 2.91 19.96
N ALA A 813 7.47 3.63 20.94
CA ALA A 813 7.90 5.01 20.76
C ALA A 813 8.92 5.12 19.60
N PRO A 814 8.91 6.22 18.80
CA PRO A 814 9.79 6.38 17.65
C PRO A 814 11.28 6.13 17.93
N GLU A 815 11.77 6.54 19.11
CA GLU A 815 13.15 6.37 19.59
C GLU A 815 13.56 4.90 19.76
N ASN A 816 12.56 4.01 19.83
CA ASN A 816 12.71 2.57 19.98
C ASN A 816 12.45 1.79 18.67
N ARG A 817 12.50 2.45 17.52
CA ARG A 817 12.32 1.84 16.18
C ARG A 817 13.58 1.80 15.33
N ASN A 818 14.75 1.88 15.99
CA ASN A 818 16.06 1.87 15.37
C ASN A 818 16.48 0.43 15.01
N CYS A 819 15.77 -0.19 14.07
CA CYS A 819 16.04 -1.56 13.60
C CYS A 819 17.20 -1.62 12.58
N ASP A 820 17.73 -0.47 12.19
CA ASP A 820 18.79 -0.30 11.20
C ASP A 820 20.20 -0.48 11.75
#